data_AF-A0A7Y3EEF5-F1
#
_entry.id   AF-A0A7Y3EEF5-F1
#
_cell.length_a   1.000
_cell.length_b   1.000
_cell.length_c   1.000
_cell.angle_alpha   90.00
_cell.angle_beta   90.00
_cell.angle_gamma   90.00
#
_symmetry.space_group_name_H-M   'P 1'
#
loop_
_entity.id
_entity.type
_entity.pdbx_description
1 polymer ?
#
loop_
_entity_poly.entity_id
_entity_poly.type
_entity_poly.pdbx_seq_one_letter_code
_entity_poly.pdbx_strand_id
1 'polypeptide(L)'
;AWAALAELAADAVAHRDEGLAEGTSYGYRVRACNEVGCSDWSDAVDASTSVLPPSTPTGISADAPTHDRVRVQWTPAPGSDVSQFVLERRIASAPWSERTSPPGLASSFDDTQVAASTSYSYRIRACNQAGCSGPSAIATVQTPVAPANLSVAAAYIVQRVQRTAGDVPLVAGVDGLLRVFPVADRAGLPATPVRVDFVRAGAVVQTTTIPGPGTSMPTTIDESTLSASWNLPVPASLLQPGLSLRVTVDPDAQVTEGDESDNQWPNSGPLNLDIRATPDFAVTFVPVRQTATGNVGDVGPHNADSYLDTSRRTLPFAGDDVQFHAEFVSDQPALESDGSNWSAVLSEVAALRAAEGSARAYYGVVSPGYGGGVAGIGYIGWEIALGWDRSSSRGSIAAHEWGHNFGRRHSPGCGAGNPDASYPHAAGRIGAWGYDAAAGSLKSPDTHFDFMTYCGPEWISDYVFERILDHRGPAPSAPSGGAAASSTAASSSTAVAASGPPVDGLLVWGRVSDGELVLEPAFEVRAPALLPSAPGRLRLEGRTDAGVAFSLSFDPVAVADGGVNEGHFAFVVPLDRARGTLRSLRLSDGARQTGHARPAQQIPGPGTGPDLRIAALDGTRAEVTWDRTRHPMALVRDAETGQVLAFARGGRVAVAPAGSRLEVTLSDGLGSSDTRTARWR
;
A
#
# COMPACT_ATOMS: atom_id res chain seq x y z
N ALA A 1 68.75 55.81 -44.66
CA ALA A 1 69.57 56.98 -45.03
C ALA A 1 69.80 57.80 -43.77
N TRP A 2 70.98 58.38 -43.58
CA TRP A 2 71.31 59.15 -42.37
C TRP A 2 70.70 60.55 -42.44
N ALA A 3 70.03 60.98 -41.38
CA ALA A 3 69.52 62.35 -41.23
C ALA A 3 70.32 63.09 -40.16
N ALA A 4 70.46 64.41 -40.30
CA ALA A 4 71.05 65.24 -39.25
C ALA A 4 70.09 65.31 -38.07
N LEU A 5 70.54 64.85 -36.90
CA LEU A 5 69.74 64.79 -35.68
C LEU A 5 69.82 66.10 -34.88
N ALA A 6 71.03 66.53 -34.52
CA ALA A 6 71.27 67.77 -33.79
C ALA A 6 72.71 68.27 -33.99
N GLU A 7 72.93 69.58 -33.85
CA GLU A 7 74.25 70.17 -33.63
C GLU A 7 74.45 70.37 -32.12
N LEU A 8 75.60 69.92 -31.60
CA LEU A 8 75.89 69.91 -30.17
C LEU A 8 76.92 70.99 -29.80
N ALA A 9 76.98 71.38 -28.53
CA ALA A 9 78.01 72.30 -28.03
C ALA A 9 79.43 71.70 -28.21
N ALA A 10 80.44 72.56 -28.34
CA ALA A 10 81.81 72.18 -28.72
C ALA A 10 82.52 71.19 -27.76
N ASP A 11 82.01 71.03 -26.54
CA ASP A 11 82.50 70.12 -25.49
C ASP A 11 81.48 69.06 -25.07
N ALA A 12 80.37 68.93 -25.80
CA ALA A 12 79.34 67.95 -25.49
C ALA A 12 79.83 66.51 -25.70
N VAL A 13 79.73 65.71 -24.64
CA VAL A 13 80.08 64.27 -24.66
C VAL A 13 78.85 63.36 -24.71
N ALA A 14 77.64 63.92 -24.75
CA ALA A 14 76.39 63.17 -24.82
C ALA A 14 75.25 64.02 -25.45
N HIS A 15 74.27 63.34 -26.05
CA HIS A 15 73.01 63.92 -26.53
C HIS A 15 71.86 62.98 -26.18
N ARG A 16 70.68 63.54 -25.89
CA ARG A 16 69.44 62.79 -25.64
C ARG A 16 68.51 63.00 -26.82
N ASP A 17 68.27 61.93 -27.56
CA ASP A 17 67.26 61.88 -28.62
C ASP A 17 65.89 61.54 -28.02
N GLU A 18 64.86 62.31 -28.37
CA GLU A 18 63.50 62.23 -27.80
C GLU A 18 62.44 62.13 -28.90
N GLY A 19 61.25 61.62 -28.57
CA GLY A 19 60.15 61.50 -29.54
C GLY A 19 60.26 60.31 -30.52
N LEU A 20 61.12 59.34 -30.21
CA LEU A 20 61.33 58.14 -30.99
C LEU A 20 60.13 57.19 -30.94
N ALA A 21 59.80 56.56 -32.07
CA ALA A 21 58.81 55.48 -32.11
C ALA A 21 59.25 54.30 -31.24
N GLU A 22 58.27 53.70 -30.56
CA GLU A 22 58.44 52.58 -29.65
C GLU A 22 58.91 51.29 -30.37
N GLY A 23 59.64 50.41 -29.69
CA GLY A 23 60.10 49.12 -30.23
C GLY A 23 60.98 49.24 -31.48
N THR A 24 61.53 50.43 -31.76
CA THR A 24 62.20 50.76 -33.02
C THR A 24 63.69 50.90 -32.78
N SER A 25 64.49 50.27 -33.65
CA SER A 25 65.95 50.39 -33.62
C SER A 25 66.41 51.60 -34.44
N TYR A 26 67.25 52.43 -33.83
CA TYR A 26 67.83 53.62 -34.43
C TYR A 26 69.35 53.51 -34.40
N GLY A 27 69.99 53.80 -35.54
CA GLY A 27 71.44 53.92 -35.63
C GLY A 27 71.87 55.36 -35.36
N TYR A 28 72.95 55.53 -34.59
CA TYR A 28 73.54 56.81 -34.21
C TYR A 28 75.02 56.86 -34.54
N ARG A 29 75.48 57.98 -35.09
CA ARG A 29 76.90 58.27 -35.33
C ARG A 29 77.15 59.77 -35.17
N VAL A 30 78.33 60.13 -34.74
CA VAL A 30 78.72 61.54 -34.49
C VAL A 30 79.99 61.88 -35.26
N ARG A 31 80.18 63.15 -35.61
CA ARG A 31 81.44 63.67 -36.16
C ARG A 31 81.73 65.02 -35.51
N ALA A 32 83.00 65.35 -35.35
CA ALA A 32 83.41 66.64 -34.81
C ALA A 32 83.69 67.63 -35.94
N CYS A 33 83.26 68.87 -35.80
CA CYS A 33 83.50 69.93 -36.79
C CYS A 33 84.22 71.12 -36.15
N ASN A 34 85.13 71.74 -36.89
CA ASN A 34 85.75 73.02 -36.56
C ASN A 34 85.62 73.98 -37.76
N GLU A 35 86.22 75.17 -37.68
CA GLU A 35 86.14 76.19 -38.73
C GLU A 35 86.73 75.76 -40.09
N VAL A 36 87.54 74.69 -40.13
CA VAL A 36 88.16 74.16 -41.35
C VAL A 36 87.29 73.07 -42.00
N GLY A 37 86.55 72.30 -41.21
CA GLY A 37 85.71 71.22 -41.70
C GLY A 37 85.34 70.20 -40.62
N CYS A 38 84.66 69.14 -41.03
CA CYS A 38 84.25 68.04 -40.14
C CYS A 38 85.14 66.81 -40.33
N SER A 39 85.32 66.04 -39.27
CA SER A 39 85.91 64.70 -39.32
C SER A 39 85.02 63.73 -40.09
N ASP A 40 85.56 62.54 -40.38
CA ASP A 40 84.73 61.37 -40.69
C ASP A 40 83.75 61.09 -39.55
N TRP A 41 82.66 60.41 -39.88
CA TRP A 41 81.71 59.93 -38.88
C TRP A 41 82.36 58.82 -38.04
N SER A 42 81.98 58.78 -36.76
CA SER A 42 82.24 57.63 -35.91
C SER A 42 81.61 56.37 -36.48
N ASP A 43 82.02 55.22 -35.95
CA ASP A 43 81.24 53.99 -36.10
C ASP A 43 79.80 54.24 -35.62
N ALA A 44 78.86 53.61 -36.31
CA ALA A 44 77.47 53.65 -35.92
C ALA A 44 77.24 52.73 -34.73
N VAL A 45 76.48 53.20 -33.75
CA VAL A 45 75.92 52.38 -32.68
C VAL A 45 74.41 52.32 -32.84
N ASP A 46 73.86 51.12 -32.74
CA ASP A 46 72.42 50.92 -32.74
C ASP A 46 71.88 50.93 -31.31
N ALA A 47 70.77 51.63 -31.10
CA ALA A 47 70.01 51.60 -29.87
C ALA A 47 68.52 51.41 -30.20
N SER A 48 67.84 50.57 -29.44
CA SER A 48 66.41 50.30 -29.62
C SER A 48 65.60 50.91 -28.49
N THR A 49 64.48 51.55 -28.84
CA THR A 49 63.47 51.92 -27.85
C THR A 49 62.76 50.67 -27.34
N SER A 50 62.45 50.62 -26.04
CA SER A 50 61.69 49.51 -25.44
C SER A 50 60.22 49.56 -25.81
N VAL A 51 59.56 48.40 -25.90
CA VAL A 51 58.10 48.30 -25.90
C VAL A 51 57.58 48.56 -24.48
N LEU A 52 56.55 49.37 -24.33
CA LEU A 52 55.87 49.72 -23.09
C LEU A 52 54.55 48.94 -23.00
N PRO A 53 54.08 48.59 -21.79
CA PRO A 53 52.75 48.01 -21.64
C PRO A 53 51.65 48.95 -22.19
N PRO A 54 50.50 48.42 -22.66
CA PRO A 54 49.44 49.25 -23.19
C PRO A 54 48.85 50.19 -22.14
N SER A 55 48.13 51.22 -22.61
CA SER A 55 47.32 52.06 -21.71
C SER A 55 46.18 51.26 -21.07
N THR A 56 45.72 51.69 -19.89
CA THR A 56 44.60 51.06 -19.19
C THR A 56 43.30 51.23 -19.98
N PRO A 57 42.52 50.15 -20.22
CA PRO A 57 41.19 50.28 -20.81
C PRO A 57 40.27 51.17 -19.96
N THR A 58 39.35 51.88 -20.62
CA THR A 58 38.44 52.82 -19.94
C THR A 58 36.98 52.43 -20.16
N GLY A 59 36.04 53.13 -19.53
CA GLY A 59 34.61 52.94 -19.78
C GLY A 59 34.07 51.54 -19.47
N ILE A 60 34.67 50.82 -18.50
CA ILE A 60 34.18 49.50 -18.13
C ILE A 60 32.78 49.61 -17.50
N SER A 61 31.85 48.77 -17.95
CA SER A 61 30.51 48.62 -17.39
C SER A 61 30.15 47.15 -17.27
N ALA A 62 29.27 46.82 -16.32
CA ALA A 62 28.74 45.48 -16.14
C ALA A 62 27.22 45.55 -16.00
N ASP A 63 26.50 44.75 -16.79
CA ASP A 63 25.05 44.57 -16.73
C ASP A 63 24.72 43.08 -16.55
N ALA A 64 23.69 42.77 -15.77
CA ALA A 64 23.27 41.39 -15.50
C ALA A 64 21.90 41.14 -16.17
N PRO A 65 21.87 40.82 -17.47
CA PRO A 65 20.62 40.65 -18.20
C PRO A 65 19.81 39.43 -17.76
N THR A 66 20.45 38.42 -17.14
CA THR A 66 19.81 37.24 -16.55
C THR A 66 20.51 36.87 -15.23
N HIS A 67 19.89 35.99 -14.44
CA HIS A 67 20.43 35.55 -13.14
C HIS A 67 21.76 34.78 -13.24
N ASP A 68 22.05 34.23 -14.42
CA ASP A 68 23.20 33.36 -14.75
C ASP A 68 24.16 33.99 -15.79
N ARG A 69 23.96 35.26 -16.16
CA ARG A 69 24.83 35.98 -17.12
C ARG A 69 25.11 37.40 -16.67
N VAL A 70 26.39 37.77 -16.70
CA VAL A 70 26.84 39.18 -16.64
C VAL A 70 27.52 39.54 -17.95
N ARG A 71 27.06 40.59 -18.60
CA ARG A 71 27.74 41.21 -19.72
C ARG A 71 28.65 42.32 -19.20
N VAL A 72 29.92 42.26 -19.59
CA VAL A 72 30.93 43.27 -19.28
C VAL A 72 31.38 43.91 -20.57
N GLN A 73 31.39 45.24 -20.62
CA GLN A 73 31.82 46.01 -21.80
C GLN A 73 32.89 47.01 -21.39
N TRP A 74 33.78 47.37 -22.30
CA TRP A 74 34.82 48.36 -22.07
C TRP A 74 35.23 49.07 -23.36
N THR A 75 35.87 50.22 -23.23
CA THR A 75 36.53 50.91 -24.33
C THR A 75 37.99 50.43 -24.41
N PRO A 76 38.42 49.82 -25.53
CA PRO A 76 39.81 49.43 -25.76
C PRO A 76 40.78 50.60 -25.54
N ALA A 77 41.97 50.30 -25.06
CA ALA A 77 43.01 51.30 -24.87
C ALA A 77 43.52 51.82 -26.24
N PRO A 78 43.85 53.12 -26.37
CA PRO A 78 44.55 53.63 -27.54
C PRO A 78 46.00 53.09 -27.57
N GLY A 79 46.36 52.39 -28.65
CA GLY A 79 47.67 51.74 -28.85
C GLY A 79 47.53 50.52 -29.77
N SER A 80 48.40 50.36 -30.77
CA SER A 80 48.23 49.41 -31.88
C SER A 80 48.70 47.97 -31.60
N ASP A 81 49.12 47.66 -30.38
CA ASP A 81 49.88 46.44 -30.06
C ASP A 81 49.29 45.60 -28.90
N VAL A 82 48.06 45.89 -28.47
CA VAL A 82 47.34 45.04 -27.51
C VAL A 82 47.21 43.63 -28.10
N SER A 83 47.76 42.63 -27.43
CA SER A 83 47.68 41.22 -27.84
C SER A 83 46.61 40.44 -27.09
N GLN A 84 46.22 40.89 -25.90
CA GLN A 84 45.16 40.27 -25.10
C GLN A 84 44.54 41.25 -24.09
N PHE A 85 43.27 41.03 -23.75
CA PHE A 85 42.69 41.58 -22.53
C PHE A 85 42.63 40.53 -21.42
N VAL A 86 42.92 40.94 -20.19
CA VAL A 86 42.76 40.12 -18.98
C VAL A 86 41.62 40.71 -18.18
N LEU A 87 40.48 40.01 -18.13
CA LEU A 87 39.34 40.39 -17.31
C LEU A 87 39.50 39.74 -15.94
N GLU A 88 39.45 40.52 -14.87
CA GLU A 88 39.51 40.00 -13.51
C GLU A 88 38.14 40.13 -12.86
N ARG A 89 37.69 39.08 -12.18
CA ARG A 89 36.41 38.99 -11.48
C ARG A 89 36.62 38.67 -10.01
N ARG A 90 35.83 39.27 -9.13
CA ARG A 90 35.70 38.83 -7.73
C ARG A 90 34.25 38.84 -7.27
N ILE A 91 33.98 38.09 -6.20
CA ILE A 91 32.72 38.12 -5.46
C ILE A 91 32.95 38.92 -4.20
N ALA A 92 32.17 39.98 -3.98
CA ALA A 92 32.32 40.89 -2.84
C ALA A 92 33.80 41.33 -2.62
N SER A 93 34.38 40.99 -1.46
CA SER A 93 35.76 41.32 -1.08
C SER A 93 36.77 40.19 -1.33
N ALA A 94 36.37 39.11 -2.00
CA ALA A 94 37.28 38.01 -2.33
C ALA A 94 38.46 38.47 -3.20
N PRO A 95 39.57 37.72 -3.23
CA PRO A 95 40.65 37.96 -4.16
C PRO A 95 40.16 37.98 -5.62
N TRP A 96 40.85 38.74 -6.46
CA TRP A 96 40.59 38.76 -7.89
C TRP A 96 40.94 37.40 -8.51
N SER A 97 40.02 36.87 -9.29
CA SER A 97 40.21 35.69 -10.13
C SER A 97 40.33 36.14 -11.58
N GLU A 98 41.33 35.65 -12.29
CA GLU A 98 41.51 35.98 -13.70
C GLU A 98 40.52 35.18 -14.58
N ARG A 99 39.99 35.88 -15.58
CA ARG A 99 39.23 35.37 -16.71
C ARG A 99 39.92 35.91 -17.97
N THR A 100 40.56 35.05 -18.75
CA THR A 100 41.12 35.48 -20.03
C THR A 100 39.98 35.88 -20.96
N SER A 101 40.11 37.03 -21.64
CA SER A 101 39.12 37.49 -22.60
C SER A 101 38.96 36.52 -23.80
N PRO A 102 37.85 36.59 -24.55
CA PRO A 102 37.64 35.79 -25.76
C PRO A 102 38.68 36.07 -26.86
N PRO A 103 38.78 35.20 -27.87
CA PRO A 103 39.64 35.42 -29.03
C PRO A 103 39.31 36.75 -29.74
N GLY A 104 40.33 37.52 -30.14
CA GLY A 104 40.17 38.59 -31.13
C GLY A 104 39.96 40.02 -30.59
N LEU A 105 40.44 40.34 -29.37
CA LEU A 105 40.40 41.72 -28.82
C LEU A 105 38.99 42.33 -28.74
N ALA A 106 37.96 41.49 -28.55
CA ALA A 106 36.59 41.95 -28.37
C ALA A 106 36.50 42.96 -27.22
N SER A 107 35.65 43.97 -27.34
CA SER A 107 35.42 45.01 -26.32
C SER A 107 34.25 44.68 -25.38
N SER A 108 33.83 43.42 -25.36
CA SER A 108 32.75 42.91 -24.52
C SER A 108 32.93 41.42 -24.22
N PHE A 109 32.44 40.99 -23.05
CA PHE A 109 32.46 39.60 -22.60
C PHE A 109 31.16 39.26 -21.88
N ASP A 110 30.53 38.13 -22.25
CA ASP A 110 29.41 37.56 -21.51
C ASP A 110 29.95 36.48 -20.54
N ASP A 111 30.03 36.80 -19.25
CA ASP A 111 30.36 35.86 -18.18
C ASP A 111 29.11 35.05 -17.80
N THR A 112 29.08 33.79 -18.24
CA THR A 112 28.02 32.82 -17.94
C THR A 112 28.36 31.91 -16.75
N GLN A 113 29.44 32.21 -16.01
CA GLN A 113 29.86 31.45 -14.82
C GLN A 113 29.57 32.23 -13.54
N VAL A 114 28.41 32.88 -13.50
CA VAL A 114 27.91 33.66 -12.37
C VAL A 114 26.72 32.94 -11.74
N ALA A 115 26.49 33.18 -10.45
CA ALA A 115 25.36 32.67 -9.71
C ALA A 115 24.32 33.79 -9.51
N ALA A 116 23.04 33.41 -9.36
CA ALA A 116 21.95 34.33 -9.04
C ALA A 116 22.19 35.07 -7.70
N SER A 117 21.52 36.21 -7.52
CA SER A 117 21.55 37.01 -6.29
C SER A 117 22.96 37.35 -5.76
N THR A 118 23.97 37.39 -6.64
CA THR A 118 25.38 37.50 -6.26
C THR A 118 25.99 38.78 -6.81
N SER A 119 26.68 39.52 -5.95
CA SER A 119 27.38 40.75 -6.34
C SER A 119 28.78 40.44 -6.86
N TYR A 120 29.02 40.79 -8.12
CA TYR A 120 30.28 40.64 -8.81
C TYR A 120 30.93 42.00 -9.05
N SER A 121 32.25 42.04 -8.92
CA SER A 121 33.07 43.16 -9.38
C SER A 121 34.01 42.70 -10.50
N TYR A 122 34.14 43.53 -11.54
CA TYR A 122 34.98 43.31 -12.69
C TYR A 122 35.97 44.47 -12.85
N ARG A 123 37.19 44.15 -13.29
CA ARG A 123 38.19 45.11 -13.77
C ARG A 123 38.94 44.48 -14.93
N ILE A 124 39.50 45.27 -15.82
CA ILE A 124 40.18 44.77 -17.01
C ILE A 124 41.55 45.39 -17.20
N ARG A 125 42.47 44.62 -17.78
CA ARG A 125 43.81 45.06 -18.21
C ARG A 125 44.01 44.77 -19.68
N ALA A 126 44.78 45.60 -20.36
CA ALA A 126 45.30 45.33 -21.69
C ALA A 126 46.76 44.87 -21.57
N CYS A 127 47.15 43.83 -22.31
CA CYS A 127 48.53 43.33 -22.28
C CYS A 127 49.10 43.19 -23.71
N ASN A 128 50.41 43.36 -23.81
CA ASN A 128 51.22 43.12 -25.00
C ASN A 128 52.48 42.31 -24.62
N GLN A 129 53.49 42.29 -25.50
CA GLN A 129 54.77 41.61 -25.28
C GLN A 129 55.55 42.14 -24.05
N ALA A 130 55.37 43.42 -23.72
CA ALA A 130 56.09 44.13 -22.66
C ALA A 130 55.43 43.99 -21.28
N GLY A 131 54.17 43.56 -21.22
CA GLY A 131 53.43 43.35 -19.98
C GLY A 131 52.00 43.87 -20.06
N CYS A 132 51.36 43.99 -18.90
CA CYS A 132 49.97 44.45 -18.77
C CYS A 132 49.90 45.88 -18.22
N SER A 133 48.87 46.61 -18.63
CA SER A 133 48.46 47.87 -18.04
C SER A 133 48.12 47.72 -16.54
N GLY A 134 47.98 48.85 -15.85
CA GLY A 134 47.23 48.87 -14.59
C GLY A 134 45.77 48.43 -14.80
N PRO A 135 45.07 47.97 -13.75
CA PRO A 135 43.65 47.64 -13.85
C PRO A 135 42.80 48.89 -14.14
N SER A 136 41.71 48.70 -14.89
CA SER A 136 40.66 49.71 -15.05
C SER A 136 39.99 50.09 -13.73
N ALA A 137 39.06 51.06 -13.80
CA ALA A 137 38.05 51.23 -12.76
C ALA A 137 37.28 49.90 -12.51
N ILE A 138 36.61 49.79 -11.37
CA ILE A 138 35.83 48.61 -11.00
C ILE A 138 34.38 48.82 -11.43
N ALA A 139 33.85 47.91 -12.24
CA ALA A 139 32.41 47.80 -12.49
C ALA A 139 31.80 46.77 -11.54
N THR A 140 30.72 47.12 -10.85
CA THR A 140 30.01 46.21 -9.93
C THR A 140 28.60 46.00 -10.43
N VAL A 141 28.13 44.76 -10.38
CA VAL A 141 26.76 44.37 -10.74
C VAL A 141 26.28 43.28 -9.79
N GLN A 142 24.99 43.29 -9.47
CA GLN A 142 24.35 42.18 -8.77
C GLN A 142 23.48 41.42 -9.76
N THR A 143 23.67 40.11 -9.85
CA THR A 143 22.79 39.26 -10.66
C THR A 143 21.39 39.23 -10.04
N PRO A 144 20.32 39.22 -10.88
CA PRO A 144 18.97 39.03 -10.40
C PRO A 144 18.79 37.73 -9.61
N VAL A 145 17.71 37.63 -8.85
CA VAL A 145 17.26 36.36 -8.28
C VAL A 145 16.88 35.41 -9.42
N ALA A 146 17.21 34.13 -9.31
CA ALA A 146 16.72 33.15 -10.27
C ALA A 146 15.18 33.12 -10.26
N PRO A 147 14.52 32.89 -11.41
CA PRO A 147 13.10 32.54 -11.41
C PRO A 147 12.83 31.39 -10.43
N ALA A 148 11.63 31.36 -9.85
CA ALA A 148 11.23 30.21 -9.03
C ALA A 148 11.00 28.99 -9.92
N ASN A 149 10.91 27.80 -9.30
CA ASN A 149 10.35 26.64 -9.97
C ASN A 149 9.45 25.89 -8.99
N LEU A 150 8.25 25.56 -9.44
CA LEU A 150 7.28 24.73 -8.78
C LEU A 150 7.15 23.44 -9.56
N SER A 151 6.80 22.37 -8.87
CA SER A 151 6.45 21.10 -9.49
C SER A 151 5.59 20.30 -8.54
N VAL A 152 4.91 19.27 -9.02
CA VAL A 152 4.21 18.32 -8.16
C VAL A 152 5.09 17.09 -7.98
N ALA A 153 5.63 16.91 -6.77
CA ALA A 153 6.54 15.80 -6.47
C ALA A 153 5.79 14.46 -6.36
N ALA A 154 4.57 14.47 -5.82
CA ALA A 154 3.70 13.32 -5.77
C ALA A 154 2.23 13.74 -5.65
N ALA A 155 1.33 12.88 -6.10
CA ALA A 155 -0.06 12.89 -5.68
C ALA A 155 -0.61 11.46 -5.62
N TYR A 156 -1.49 11.19 -4.67
CA TYR A 156 -2.14 9.90 -4.56
C TYR A 156 -3.49 10.02 -3.88
N ILE A 157 -4.36 9.04 -4.12
CA ILE A 157 -5.61 8.90 -3.37
C ILE A 157 -5.40 7.80 -2.33
N VAL A 158 -5.72 8.10 -1.08
CA VAL A 158 -5.69 7.14 0.03
C VAL A 158 -7.11 6.85 0.52
N GLN A 159 -7.46 5.56 0.60
CA GLN A 159 -8.70 5.10 1.22
C GLN A 159 -8.46 4.48 2.59
N ARG A 160 -7.36 3.73 2.72
CA ARG A 160 -6.99 2.97 3.93
C ARG A 160 -5.49 3.08 4.19
N VAL A 161 -4.69 2.73 3.19
CA VAL A 161 -3.23 2.80 3.15
C VAL A 161 -2.79 3.15 1.72
N GLN A 162 -1.72 3.91 1.57
CA GLN A 162 -1.19 4.29 0.26
C GLN A 162 0.32 4.60 0.33
N ARG A 163 1.08 4.14 -0.66
CA ARG A 163 2.49 4.51 -0.82
C ARG A 163 2.59 5.87 -1.52
N THR A 164 3.69 6.58 -1.32
CA THR A 164 3.95 7.88 -1.98
C THR A 164 3.85 7.81 -3.50
N ALA A 165 4.15 6.64 -4.09
CA ALA A 165 4.02 6.38 -5.52
C ALA A 165 2.58 6.30 -6.03
N GLY A 166 1.59 6.14 -5.15
CA GLY A 166 0.18 6.01 -5.52
C GLY A 166 -0.18 4.67 -6.17
N ASP A 167 0.58 3.62 -5.89
CA ASP A 167 0.48 2.31 -6.55
C ASP A 167 -0.26 1.23 -5.74
N VAL A 168 -0.70 1.53 -4.51
CA VAL A 168 -1.65 0.66 -3.80
C VAL A 168 -3.01 0.79 -4.48
N PRO A 169 -3.62 -0.32 -4.93
CA PRO A 169 -4.92 -0.26 -5.61
C PRO A 169 -6.03 0.31 -4.72
N LEU A 170 -7.02 0.91 -5.35
CA LEU A 170 -8.20 1.47 -4.70
C LEU A 170 -9.40 0.54 -4.87
N VAL A 171 -10.33 0.58 -3.92
CA VAL A 171 -11.61 -0.13 -3.97
C VAL A 171 -12.66 0.78 -4.61
N ALA A 172 -13.31 0.29 -5.67
CA ALA A 172 -14.40 1.02 -6.32
C ALA A 172 -15.56 1.27 -5.35
N GLY A 173 -16.16 2.45 -5.41
CA GLY A 173 -17.32 2.77 -4.56
C GLY A 173 -16.98 3.07 -3.10
N VAL A 174 -15.71 3.31 -2.77
CA VAL A 174 -15.26 3.74 -1.44
C VAL A 174 -14.70 5.16 -1.52
N ASP A 175 -15.11 6.05 -0.61
CA ASP A 175 -14.57 7.41 -0.52
C ASP A 175 -13.05 7.39 -0.27
N GLY A 176 -12.33 8.34 -0.86
CA GLY A 176 -10.89 8.51 -0.67
C GLY A 176 -10.51 9.95 -0.37
N LEU A 177 -9.27 10.15 0.06
CA LEU A 177 -8.65 11.46 0.18
C LEU A 177 -7.54 11.58 -0.86
N LEU A 178 -7.69 12.49 -1.83
CA LEU A 178 -6.58 12.90 -2.67
C LEU A 178 -5.64 13.78 -1.84
N ARG A 179 -4.36 13.42 -1.82
CA ARG A 179 -3.27 14.23 -1.28
C ARG A 179 -2.33 14.61 -2.42
N VAL A 180 -2.05 15.90 -2.56
CA VAL A 180 -1.08 16.44 -3.51
C VAL A 180 0.05 17.11 -2.76
N PHE A 181 1.28 16.85 -3.21
CA PHE A 181 2.51 17.39 -2.63
C PHE A 181 3.28 18.22 -3.67
N PRO A 182 2.84 19.46 -3.94
CA PRO A 182 3.64 20.39 -4.72
C PRO A 182 4.85 20.86 -3.92
N VAL A 183 5.96 21.07 -4.60
CA VAL A 183 7.22 21.53 -4.02
C VAL A 183 7.77 22.72 -4.81
N ALA A 184 8.49 23.57 -4.11
CA ALA A 184 9.29 24.64 -4.68
C ALA A 184 10.77 24.29 -4.63
N ASP A 185 11.55 24.85 -5.56
CA ASP A 185 13.01 24.80 -5.58
C ASP A 185 13.66 25.54 -4.38
N ARG A 186 12.90 26.41 -3.71
CA ARG A 186 13.35 27.21 -2.56
C ARG A 186 12.23 27.60 -1.61
N ALA A 187 12.63 27.93 -0.38
CA ALA A 187 11.71 28.43 0.65
C ALA A 187 11.23 29.87 0.37
N GLY A 188 10.10 30.23 0.98
CA GLY A 188 9.58 31.60 1.00
C GLY A 188 8.65 31.96 -0.15
N LEU A 189 8.37 31.04 -1.07
CA LEU A 189 7.31 31.21 -2.07
C LEU A 189 5.92 31.08 -1.41
N PRO A 190 4.94 31.92 -1.79
CA PRO A 190 3.59 31.84 -1.25
C PRO A 190 2.93 30.52 -1.64
N ALA A 191 2.07 29.99 -0.77
CA ALA A 191 1.32 28.77 -1.09
C ALA A 191 0.38 29.01 -2.29
N THR A 192 0.58 28.25 -3.36
CA THR A 192 -0.12 28.42 -4.64
C THR A 192 -1.25 27.38 -4.79
N PRO A 193 -2.37 27.71 -5.44
CA PRO A 193 -3.42 26.73 -5.72
C PRO A 193 -2.95 25.58 -6.60
N VAL A 194 -3.62 24.44 -6.47
CA VAL A 194 -3.44 23.26 -7.32
C VAL A 194 -4.75 22.95 -8.03
N ARG A 195 -4.72 22.81 -9.36
CA ARG A 195 -5.86 22.31 -10.14
C ARG A 195 -5.75 20.79 -10.28
N VAL A 196 -6.88 20.11 -10.07
CA VAL A 196 -7.02 18.67 -10.20
C VAL A 196 -8.07 18.37 -11.26
N ASP A 197 -7.68 17.60 -12.27
CA ASP A 197 -8.58 17.08 -13.30
C ASP A 197 -8.72 15.57 -13.16
N PHE A 198 -9.95 15.12 -12.93
CA PHE A 198 -10.32 13.73 -13.02
C PHE A 198 -10.75 13.43 -14.45
N VAL A 199 -10.14 12.41 -15.06
CA VAL A 199 -10.32 12.05 -16.47
C VAL A 199 -10.91 10.66 -16.57
N ARG A 200 -11.84 10.44 -17.50
CA ARG A 200 -12.38 9.11 -17.82
C ARG A 200 -12.55 8.99 -19.32
N ALA A 201 -12.03 7.91 -19.91
CA ALA A 201 -12.05 7.69 -21.36
C ALA A 201 -11.52 8.89 -22.17
N GLY A 202 -10.49 9.57 -21.67
CA GLY A 202 -9.86 10.73 -22.31
C GLY A 202 -10.59 12.07 -22.12
N ALA A 203 -11.77 12.10 -21.51
CA ALA A 203 -12.52 13.32 -21.22
C ALA A 203 -12.40 13.70 -19.74
N VAL A 204 -12.23 15.00 -19.45
CA VAL A 204 -12.29 15.52 -18.08
C VAL A 204 -13.74 15.38 -17.58
N VAL A 205 -13.93 14.61 -16.52
CA VAL A 205 -15.23 14.39 -15.88
C VAL A 205 -15.47 15.32 -14.70
N GLN A 206 -14.40 15.81 -14.06
CA GLN A 206 -14.47 16.78 -12.97
C GLN A 206 -13.17 17.56 -12.86
N THR A 207 -13.27 18.87 -12.64
CA THR A 207 -12.13 19.75 -12.31
C THR A 207 -12.37 20.37 -10.94
N THR A 208 -11.31 20.48 -10.13
CA THR A 208 -11.38 21.13 -8.81
C THR A 208 -10.07 21.85 -8.51
N THR A 209 -10.15 23.06 -7.97
CA THR A 209 -8.97 23.82 -7.52
C THR A 209 -8.88 23.75 -6.00
N ILE A 210 -7.74 23.31 -5.47
CA ILE A 210 -7.45 23.19 -4.05
C ILE A 210 -6.57 24.38 -3.65
N PRO A 211 -6.99 25.22 -2.68
CA PRO A 211 -6.14 26.29 -2.17
C PRO A 211 -4.99 25.73 -1.31
N GLY A 212 -3.92 26.51 -1.17
CA GLY A 212 -2.82 26.19 -0.26
C GLY A 212 -3.27 26.02 1.19
N PRO A 213 -2.92 24.93 1.89
CA PRO A 213 -3.32 24.72 3.29
C PRO A 213 -2.57 25.63 4.29
N GLY A 214 -1.48 26.28 3.85
CA GLY A 214 -0.63 27.16 4.66
C GLY A 214 -0.24 28.43 3.92
N THR A 215 0.81 29.10 4.38
CA THR A 215 1.26 30.38 3.81
C THR A 215 2.38 30.26 2.80
N SER A 216 3.09 29.13 2.73
CA SER A 216 4.24 28.92 1.85
C SER A 216 4.27 27.55 1.17
N MET A 217 4.91 27.46 0.01
CA MET A 217 5.22 26.19 -0.65
C MET A 217 6.27 25.39 0.14
N PRO A 218 6.07 24.07 0.32
CA PRO A 218 7.12 23.16 0.82
C PRO A 218 8.27 23.03 -0.19
N THR A 219 9.47 22.66 0.27
CA THR A 219 10.61 22.30 -0.60
C THR A 219 10.83 20.80 -0.72
N THR A 220 10.15 20.01 0.12
CA THR A 220 10.20 18.55 0.15
C THR A 220 8.83 18.01 0.54
N ILE A 221 8.55 16.75 0.19
CA ILE A 221 7.34 16.05 0.63
C ILE A 221 7.38 15.86 2.15
N ASP A 222 6.26 16.13 2.83
CA ASP A 222 6.00 15.71 4.21
C ASP A 222 4.61 15.06 4.29
N GLU A 223 4.59 13.74 4.45
CA GLU A 223 3.35 12.97 4.53
C GLU A 223 2.76 12.94 5.94
N SER A 224 3.48 13.40 6.96
CA SER A 224 3.16 13.18 8.37
C SER A 224 2.01 14.01 8.92
N THR A 225 1.61 15.07 8.21
CA THR A 225 0.49 15.93 8.58
C THR A 225 -0.36 16.29 7.37
N LEU A 226 -1.67 16.44 7.59
CA LEU A 226 -2.60 16.91 6.56
C LEU A 226 -2.36 18.38 6.19
N SER A 227 -1.75 19.19 7.07
CA SER A 227 -1.42 20.59 6.77
C SER A 227 -0.26 20.76 5.78
N ALA A 228 0.47 19.68 5.48
CA ALA A 228 1.60 19.69 4.55
C ALA A 228 1.23 19.24 3.12
N SER A 229 -0.05 18.89 2.89
CA SER A 229 -0.54 18.47 1.58
C SER A 229 -1.83 19.18 1.17
N TRP A 230 -2.04 19.33 -0.12
CA TRP A 230 -3.27 19.87 -0.69
C TRP A 230 -4.26 18.71 -0.76
N ASN A 231 -5.30 18.77 0.07
CA ASN A 231 -6.19 17.64 0.27
C ASN A 231 -7.56 17.88 -0.34
N LEU A 232 -8.12 16.86 -1.00
CA LEU A 232 -9.46 16.88 -1.58
C LEU A 232 -10.18 15.56 -1.27
N PRO A 233 -11.31 15.59 -0.54
CA PRO A 233 -12.19 14.43 -0.45
C PRO A 233 -12.69 14.02 -1.84
N VAL A 234 -12.54 12.76 -2.19
CA VAL A 234 -12.95 12.18 -3.46
C VAL A 234 -14.09 11.20 -3.21
N PRO A 235 -15.30 11.46 -3.72
CA PRO A 235 -16.46 10.62 -3.43
C PRO A 235 -16.38 9.26 -4.13
N ALA A 236 -16.95 8.24 -3.50
CA ALA A 236 -17.13 6.87 -3.99
C ALA A 236 -17.71 6.79 -5.40
N SER A 237 -18.62 7.72 -5.74
CA SER A 237 -19.25 7.79 -7.07
C SER A 237 -18.26 8.14 -8.18
N LEU A 238 -17.18 8.87 -7.85
CA LEU A 238 -16.12 9.20 -8.80
C LEU A 238 -15.10 8.07 -8.92
N LEU A 239 -14.76 7.41 -7.80
CA LEU A 239 -13.81 6.32 -7.69
C LEU A 239 -14.35 5.01 -8.27
N GLN A 240 -14.28 4.92 -9.60
CA GLN A 240 -14.72 3.78 -10.42
C GLN A 240 -13.62 3.38 -11.41
N PRO A 241 -13.57 2.12 -11.87
CA PRO A 241 -12.57 1.66 -12.85
C PRO A 241 -12.50 2.56 -14.09
N GLY A 242 -11.28 2.84 -14.54
CA GLY A 242 -11.02 3.71 -15.71
C GLY A 242 -10.94 5.21 -15.41
N LEU A 243 -10.91 5.60 -14.13
CA LEU A 243 -10.57 6.96 -13.71
C LEU A 243 -9.05 7.20 -13.83
N SER A 244 -8.68 8.37 -14.31
CA SER A 244 -7.30 8.86 -14.31
C SER A 244 -7.21 10.23 -13.62
N LEU A 245 -6.04 10.56 -13.11
CA LEU A 245 -5.76 11.78 -12.35
C LEU A 245 -4.72 12.64 -13.07
N ARG A 246 -4.99 13.93 -13.18
CA ARG A 246 -4.00 14.95 -13.59
C ARG A 246 -4.03 16.08 -12.58
N VAL A 247 -2.85 16.58 -12.24
CA VAL A 247 -2.65 17.67 -11.30
C VAL A 247 -1.83 18.76 -11.96
N THR A 248 -2.13 20.02 -11.71
CA THR A 248 -1.34 21.17 -12.14
C THR A 248 -1.13 22.10 -10.95
N VAL A 249 0.12 22.32 -10.55
CA VAL A 249 0.45 23.40 -9.60
C VAL A 249 0.48 24.73 -10.36
N ASP A 250 0.14 25.81 -9.67
CA ASP A 250 0.05 27.15 -10.24
C ASP A 250 -0.74 27.26 -11.56
N PRO A 251 -2.00 26.80 -11.58
CA PRO A 251 -2.80 26.73 -12.79
C PRO A 251 -3.03 28.07 -13.51
N ASP A 252 -2.81 29.18 -12.81
CA ASP A 252 -3.05 30.55 -13.27
C ASP A 252 -1.74 31.37 -13.41
N ALA A 253 -0.57 30.73 -13.28
CA ALA A 253 0.77 31.35 -13.36
C ALA A 253 0.94 32.59 -12.44
N GLN A 254 0.57 32.43 -11.16
CA GLN A 254 0.68 33.46 -10.13
C GLN A 254 2.12 33.67 -9.66
N VAL A 255 2.94 32.62 -9.69
CA VAL A 255 4.38 32.64 -9.43
C VAL A 255 5.08 32.69 -10.78
N THR A 256 6.03 33.61 -10.94
CA THR A 256 6.84 33.66 -12.16
C THR A 256 7.92 32.60 -12.09
N GLU A 257 7.83 31.62 -12.98
CA GLU A 257 8.72 30.46 -13.01
C GLU A 257 9.74 30.50 -14.16
N GLY A 258 10.81 29.73 -14.00
CA GLY A 258 11.82 29.53 -15.04
C GLY A 258 11.40 28.48 -16.07
N ASP A 259 10.62 27.49 -15.64
CA ASP A 259 10.01 26.44 -16.44
C ASP A 259 8.54 26.31 -16.02
N GLU A 260 7.62 26.34 -16.98
CA GLU A 260 6.18 26.16 -16.75
C GLU A 260 5.71 24.78 -17.24
N SER A 261 6.61 24.01 -17.85
CA SER A 261 6.28 22.75 -18.50
C SER A 261 6.25 21.56 -17.56
N ASP A 262 6.85 21.68 -16.37
CA ASP A 262 6.89 20.68 -15.29
C ASP A 262 5.86 20.93 -14.17
N ASN A 263 5.01 21.95 -14.33
CA ASN A 263 3.91 22.25 -13.42
C ASN A 263 2.80 21.18 -13.44
N GLN A 264 2.79 20.29 -14.43
CA GLN A 264 1.78 19.23 -14.56
C GLN A 264 2.30 17.88 -14.03
N TRP A 265 1.49 17.17 -13.25
CA TRP A 265 1.81 15.81 -12.83
C TRP A 265 0.69 14.81 -13.16
N PRO A 266 1.04 13.62 -13.70
CA PRO A 266 2.34 13.31 -14.28
C PRO A 266 2.64 14.13 -15.56
N ASN A 267 3.92 14.39 -15.81
CA ASN A 267 4.41 15.04 -17.04
C ASN A 267 4.07 14.23 -18.32
N SER A 268 3.84 12.92 -18.19
CA SER A 268 3.50 12.02 -19.31
C SER A 268 2.02 11.98 -19.68
N GLY A 269 1.17 12.72 -18.96
CA GLY A 269 -0.30 12.68 -19.11
C GLY A 269 -1.00 12.14 -17.85
N PRO A 270 -2.34 12.02 -17.86
CA PRO A 270 -3.11 11.58 -16.69
C PRO A 270 -2.67 10.20 -16.20
N LEU A 271 -2.45 10.05 -14.89
CA LEU A 271 -2.16 8.77 -14.24
C LEU A 271 -3.42 7.92 -14.20
N ASN A 272 -3.41 6.73 -14.81
CA ASN A 272 -4.49 5.77 -14.63
C ASN A 272 -4.46 5.20 -13.21
N LEU A 273 -5.58 5.30 -12.51
CA LEU A 273 -5.71 4.75 -11.15
C LEU A 273 -6.12 3.29 -11.23
N ASP A 274 -5.42 2.40 -10.51
CA ASP A 274 -5.86 1.01 -10.33
C ASP A 274 -7.03 0.98 -9.34
N ILE A 275 -8.25 1.07 -9.85
CA ILE A 275 -9.49 1.00 -9.06
C ILE A 275 -10.17 -0.33 -9.37
N ARG A 276 -10.31 -1.18 -8.35
CA ARG A 276 -10.84 -2.54 -8.45
C ARG A 276 -12.20 -2.66 -7.79
N ALA A 277 -13.15 -3.27 -8.49
CA ALA A 277 -14.45 -3.62 -7.91
C ALA A 277 -14.32 -4.91 -7.11
N THR A 278 -14.78 -4.91 -5.86
CA THR A 278 -14.81 -6.09 -4.99
C THR A 278 -16.26 -6.49 -4.69
N PRO A 279 -16.57 -7.78 -4.52
CA PRO A 279 -17.87 -8.20 -3.98
C PRO A 279 -18.15 -7.56 -2.61
N ASP A 280 -19.42 -7.45 -2.24
CA ASP A 280 -19.81 -7.14 -0.88
C ASP A 280 -19.36 -8.26 0.07
N PHE A 281 -19.01 -7.89 1.30
CA PHE A 281 -18.70 -8.86 2.33
C PHE A 281 -20.00 -9.42 2.94
N ALA A 282 -20.48 -10.52 2.37
CA ALA A 282 -21.69 -11.21 2.83
C ALA A 282 -21.37 -12.11 4.04
N VAL A 283 -21.78 -11.67 5.24
CA VAL A 283 -21.54 -12.37 6.50
C VAL A 283 -22.85 -12.75 7.20
N THR A 284 -22.84 -13.90 7.84
CA THR A 284 -23.86 -14.38 8.77
C THR A 284 -23.25 -14.47 10.16
N PHE A 285 -23.76 -13.67 11.09
CA PHE A 285 -23.40 -13.78 12.50
C PHE A 285 -24.18 -14.93 13.14
N VAL A 286 -23.48 -15.76 13.91
CA VAL A 286 -24.06 -16.92 14.60
C VAL A 286 -23.93 -16.73 16.10
N PRO A 287 -25.00 -16.38 16.84
CA PRO A 287 -24.97 -16.36 18.29
C PRO A 287 -24.77 -17.78 18.81
N VAL A 288 -23.64 -18.07 19.44
CA VAL A 288 -23.32 -19.40 19.97
C VAL A 288 -23.68 -19.46 21.45
N ARG A 289 -24.59 -20.37 21.82
CA ARG A 289 -24.86 -20.75 23.21
C ARG A 289 -23.97 -21.92 23.61
N GLN A 290 -23.22 -21.76 24.70
CA GLN A 290 -22.50 -22.87 25.31
C GLN A 290 -23.33 -23.50 26.42
N THR A 291 -23.65 -24.79 26.31
CA THR A 291 -24.42 -25.46 27.37
C THR A 291 -23.63 -25.57 28.68
N ALA A 292 -22.30 -25.68 28.60
CA ALA A 292 -21.41 -25.80 29.76
C ALA A 292 -21.45 -24.58 30.69
N THR A 293 -21.67 -23.38 30.16
CA THR A 293 -21.72 -22.13 30.94
C THR A 293 -23.12 -21.52 30.99
N GLY A 294 -23.98 -21.84 30.02
CA GLY A 294 -25.28 -21.21 29.80
C GLY A 294 -25.20 -19.87 29.06
N ASN A 295 -24.00 -19.35 28.79
CA ASN A 295 -23.80 -18.07 28.13
C ASN A 295 -24.11 -18.15 26.63
N VAL A 296 -24.50 -17.01 26.05
CA VAL A 296 -24.72 -16.83 24.60
C VAL A 296 -23.94 -15.62 24.16
N GLY A 297 -23.27 -15.70 23.01
CA GLY A 297 -22.65 -14.52 22.41
C GLY A 297 -23.67 -13.45 22.05
N ASP A 298 -23.46 -12.22 22.51
CA ASP A 298 -24.30 -11.06 22.20
C ASP A 298 -24.02 -10.54 20.77
N VAL A 299 -24.89 -10.93 19.82
CA VAL A 299 -24.89 -10.35 18.47
C VAL A 299 -26.29 -10.22 17.90
N GLY A 300 -26.56 -9.08 17.28
CA GLY A 300 -27.83 -8.79 16.63
C GLY A 300 -27.82 -7.43 15.94
N PRO A 301 -28.95 -7.00 15.37
CA PRO A 301 -29.07 -5.70 14.71
C PRO A 301 -28.68 -4.51 15.59
N HIS A 302 -28.79 -4.64 16.92
CA HIS A 302 -28.46 -3.60 17.90
C HIS A 302 -26.96 -3.35 18.05
N ASN A 303 -26.09 -4.28 17.64
CA ASN A 303 -24.66 -4.19 17.89
C ASN A 303 -23.76 -4.69 16.75
N ALA A 304 -24.31 -5.16 15.63
CA ALA A 304 -23.51 -5.70 14.51
C ALA A 304 -22.46 -4.71 13.97
N ASP A 305 -22.78 -3.42 13.91
CA ASP A 305 -21.84 -2.39 13.47
C ASP A 305 -20.56 -2.35 14.31
N SER A 306 -20.64 -2.69 15.61
CA SER A 306 -19.46 -2.72 16.48
C SER A 306 -18.50 -3.88 16.18
N TYR A 307 -18.95 -4.94 15.52
CA TYR A 307 -18.09 -6.01 15.00
C TYR A 307 -17.46 -5.63 13.65
N LEU A 308 -18.18 -4.86 12.82
CA LEU A 308 -17.76 -4.49 11.47
C LEU A 308 -16.95 -3.20 11.41
N ASP A 309 -16.97 -2.37 12.46
CA ASP A 309 -16.39 -1.02 12.46
C ASP A 309 -14.92 -1.00 12.05
N THR A 310 -14.07 -1.82 12.68
CA THR A 310 -12.65 -1.90 12.33
C THR A 310 -12.48 -2.37 10.90
N SER A 311 -13.18 -3.44 10.51
CA SER A 311 -13.10 -4.03 9.17
C SER A 311 -13.51 -3.04 8.07
N ARG A 312 -14.58 -2.26 8.27
CA ARG A 312 -15.00 -1.20 7.34
C ARG A 312 -13.92 -0.13 7.18
N ARG A 313 -13.19 0.18 8.26
CA ARG A 313 -12.12 1.19 8.28
C ARG A 313 -10.76 0.69 7.80
N THR A 314 -10.54 -0.61 7.67
CA THR A 314 -9.22 -1.18 7.33
C THR A 314 -9.24 -2.12 6.14
N LEU A 315 -10.22 -3.01 6.02
CA LEU A 315 -10.25 -4.06 4.99
C LEU A 315 -10.75 -3.52 3.63
N PRO A 316 -10.31 -4.13 2.51
CA PRO A 316 -10.67 -3.69 1.16
C PRO A 316 -12.04 -4.24 0.72
N PHE A 317 -13.12 -3.71 1.28
CA PHE A 317 -14.48 -3.95 0.78
C PHE A 317 -15.29 -2.66 0.69
N ALA A 318 -16.16 -2.60 -0.32
CA ALA A 318 -17.03 -1.45 -0.58
C ALA A 318 -18.30 -1.45 0.29
N GLY A 319 -18.83 -2.65 0.54
CA GLY A 319 -20.02 -2.86 1.33
C GLY A 319 -20.02 -4.21 2.03
N ASP A 320 -21.00 -4.38 2.90
CA ASP A 320 -21.27 -5.62 3.62
C ASP A 320 -22.76 -5.95 3.55
N ASP A 321 -23.06 -7.25 3.54
CA ASP A 321 -24.39 -7.80 3.64
C ASP A 321 -24.44 -8.63 4.93
N VAL A 322 -25.23 -8.19 5.90
CA VAL A 322 -25.26 -8.77 7.25
C VAL A 322 -26.55 -9.55 7.46
N GLN A 323 -26.39 -10.82 7.87
CA GLN A 323 -27.47 -11.68 8.31
C GLN A 323 -27.21 -12.22 9.71
N PHE A 324 -28.28 -12.64 10.38
CA PHE A 324 -28.22 -13.26 11.71
C PHE A 324 -28.81 -14.65 11.64
N HIS A 325 -28.05 -15.63 12.09
CA HIS A 325 -28.53 -16.97 12.33
C HIS A 325 -29.32 -17.00 13.65
N ALA A 326 -30.23 -17.96 13.80
CA ALA A 326 -30.81 -18.27 15.12
C ALA A 326 -29.71 -18.67 16.12
N GLU A 327 -30.06 -18.83 17.39
CA GLU A 327 -29.10 -19.33 18.37
C GLU A 327 -28.61 -20.74 17.98
N PHE A 328 -27.30 -20.88 17.82
CA PHE A 328 -26.64 -22.17 17.61
C PHE A 328 -26.11 -22.69 18.95
N VAL A 329 -26.50 -23.90 19.33
CA VAL A 329 -26.18 -24.50 20.62
C VAL A 329 -25.02 -25.48 20.46
N SER A 330 -23.92 -25.18 21.15
CA SER A 330 -22.75 -26.06 21.26
C SER A 330 -22.76 -26.75 22.63
N ASP A 331 -22.61 -28.08 22.62
CA ASP A 331 -22.46 -28.90 23.83
C ASP A 331 -21.02 -29.31 24.14
N GLN A 332 -20.07 -28.64 23.48
CA GLN A 332 -18.65 -28.73 23.83
C GLN A 332 -18.39 -28.22 25.25
N PRO A 333 -17.28 -28.64 25.88
CA PRO A 333 -16.83 -28.04 27.13
C PRO A 333 -16.68 -26.51 27.02
N ALA A 334 -16.63 -25.84 28.17
CA ALA A 334 -16.51 -24.38 28.23
C ALA A 334 -15.26 -23.91 27.47
N LEU A 335 -15.35 -22.75 26.81
CA LEU A 335 -14.17 -22.14 26.22
C LEU A 335 -13.25 -21.68 27.34
N GLU A 336 -11.95 -21.96 27.20
CA GLU A 336 -10.93 -21.57 28.18
C GLU A 336 -10.00 -20.49 27.61
N SER A 337 -9.37 -19.74 28.51
CA SER A 337 -8.51 -18.60 28.15
C SER A 337 -7.23 -18.96 27.40
N ASP A 338 -6.82 -20.22 27.46
CA ASP A 338 -5.63 -20.76 26.77
C ASP A 338 -5.92 -21.25 25.35
N GLY A 339 -7.17 -21.13 24.88
CA GLY A 339 -7.59 -21.61 23.57
C GLY A 339 -8.22 -23.00 23.58
N SER A 340 -8.23 -23.70 24.73
CA SER A 340 -8.88 -25.00 24.82
C SER A 340 -10.36 -24.91 24.44
N ASN A 341 -10.83 -25.92 23.71
CA ASN A 341 -12.20 -26.10 23.20
C ASN A 341 -12.66 -25.12 22.09
N TRP A 342 -11.90 -24.06 21.77
CA TRP A 342 -12.25 -23.13 20.68
C TRP A 342 -12.30 -23.81 19.31
N SER A 343 -11.30 -24.63 19.00
CA SER A 343 -11.22 -25.40 17.75
C SER A 343 -12.46 -26.29 17.54
N ALA A 344 -12.95 -26.95 18.60
CA ALA A 344 -14.13 -27.81 18.51
C ALA A 344 -15.39 -27.04 18.13
N VAL A 345 -15.61 -25.85 18.72
CA VAL A 345 -16.75 -24.99 18.37
C VAL A 345 -16.59 -24.41 16.95
N LEU A 346 -15.37 -24.06 16.53
CA LEU A 346 -15.11 -23.58 15.16
C LEU A 346 -15.42 -24.67 14.12
N SER A 347 -15.10 -25.93 14.44
CA SER A 347 -15.44 -27.10 13.62
C SER A 347 -16.95 -27.30 13.50
N GLU A 348 -17.72 -27.04 14.56
CA GLU A 348 -19.19 -27.07 14.54
C GLU A 348 -19.79 -25.97 13.67
N VAL A 349 -19.26 -24.75 13.73
CA VAL A 349 -19.71 -23.65 12.84
C VAL A 349 -19.36 -23.95 11.38
N ALA A 350 -18.25 -24.64 11.12
CA ALA A 350 -17.91 -25.12 9.78
C ALA A 350 -18.90 -26.17 9.26
N ALA A 351 -19.26 -27.15 10.10
CA ALA A 351 -20.28 -28.14 9.78
C ALA A 351 -21.66 -27.50 9.61
N LEU A 352 -22.01 -26.49 10.41
CA LEU A 352 -23.23 -25.69 10.30
C LEU A 352 -23.33 -25.06 8.91
N ARG A 353 -22.31 -24.28 8.51
CA ARG A 353 -22.28 -23.63 7.19
C ARG A 353 -22.39 -24.64 6.04
N ALA A 354 -21.69 -25.78 6.14
CA ALA A 354 -21.75 -26.84 5.15
C ALA A 354 -23.14 -27.50 5.07
N ALA A 355 -23.76 -27.79 6.23
CA ALA A 355 -25.06 -28.43 6.33
C ALA A 355 -26.22 -27.52 5.86
N GLU A 356 -26.03 -26.21 5.89
CA GLU A 356 -26.96 -25.21 5.36
C GLU A 356 -26.69 -24.87 3.89
N GLY A 357 -25.54 -25.28 3.35
CA GLY A 357 -25.18 -25.00 1.96
C GLY A 357 -24.95 -23.52 1.68
N SER A 358 -24.56 -22.73 2.69
CA SER A 358 -24.41 -21.29 2.56
C SER A 358 -23.07 -20.91 1.94
N ALA A 359 -23.11 -19.96 1.00
CA ALA A 359 -21.92 -19.34 0.43
C ALA A 359 -21.39 -18.16 1.26
N ARG A 360 -22.15 -17.68 2.24
CA ARG A 360 -21.82 -16.50 3.07
C ARG A 360 -20.69 -16.82 4.04
N ALA A 361 -19.94 -15.82 4.49
CA ALA A 361 -19.02 -15.97 5.61
C ALA A 361 -19.81 -16.26 6.90
N TYR A 362 -19.30 -17.12 7.80
CA TYR A 362 -19.94 -17.39 9.10
C TYR A 362 -19.03 -16.89 10.22
N TYR A 363 -19.53 -15.96 11.04
CA TYR A 363 -18.82 -15.48 12.22
C TYR A 363 -19.59 -15.87 13.48
N GLY A 364 -19.11 -16.90 14.18
CA GLY A 364 -19.71 -17.32 15.43
C GLY A 364 -19.30 -16.41 16.58
N VAL A 365 -20.29 -15.95 17.33
CA VAL A 365 -20.10 -15.05 18.46
C VAL A 365 -20.30 -15.83 19.75
N VAL A 366 -19.29 -15.78 20.63
CA VAL A 366 -19.27 -16.52 21.90
C VAL A 366 -19.16 -15.56 23.08
N SER A 367 -19.64 -15.97 24.25
CA SER A 367 -19.51 -15.22 25.51
C SER A 367 -18.76 -16.07 26.56
N PRO A 368 -17.43 -16.20 26.44
CA PRO A 368 -16.63 -17.01 27.36
C PRO A 368 -16.67 -16.44 28.79
N GLY A 369 -16.43 -17.31 29.78
CA GLY A 369 -16.48 -16.96 31.20
C GLY A 369 -15.29 -16.17 31.75
N TYR A 370 -14.32 -15.79 30.91
CA TYR A 370 -13.03 -15.19 31.32
C TYR A 370 -12.77 -13.82 30.68
N GLY A 371 -11.84 -13.09 31.31
CA GLY A 371 -11.46 -11.68 31.09
C GLY A 371 -10.45 -11.37 29.98
N GLY A 372 -9.59 -12.34 29.66
CA GLY A 372 -8.44 -12.18 28.78
C GLY A 372 -7.85 -13.54 28.44
N GLY A 373 -7.05 -13.60 27.37
CA GLY A 373 -6.60 -14.83 26.73
C GLY A 373 -7.02 -14.87 25.27
N VAL A 374 -7.22 -16.07 24.73
CA VAL A 374 -7.76 -16.27 23.38
C VAL A 374 -9.13 -15.59 23.26
N ALA A 375 -9.32 -14.87 22.17
CA ALA A 375 -10.46 -13.99 21.97
C ALA A 375 -11.17 -14.22 20.63
N GLY A 376 -10.48 -14.87 19.70
CA GLY A 376 -10.96 -15.29 18.39
C GLY A 376 -10.14 -16.46 17.87
N ILE A 377 -10.67 -17.11 16.85
CA ILE A 377 -9.98 -18.13 16.05
C ILE A 377 -10.65 -18.24 14.68
N GLY A 378 -9.85 -18.37 13.62
CA GLY A 378 -10.35 -18.43 12.26
C GLY A 378 -9.58 -19.42 11.39
N TYR A 379 -10.21 -19.82 10.28
CA TYR A 379 -9.49 -20.56 9.25
C TYR A 379 -8.71 -19.63 8.33
N ILE A 380 -7.59 -20.12 7.83
CA ILE A 380 -6.82 -19.45 6.79
C ILE A 380 -7.42 -19.81 5.42
N GLY A 381 -8.03 -18.82 4.74
CA GLY A 381 -8.56 -18.98 3.38
C GLY A 381 -9.92 -19.70 3.29
N TRP A 382 -10.63 -19.84 4.42
CA TRP A 382 -12.01 -20.31 4.48
C TRP A 382 -12.82 -19.37 5.37
N GLU A 383 -13.90 -18.79 4.85
CA GLU A 383 -14.64 -17.67 5.45
C GLU A 383 -15.49 -18.06 6.67
N ILE A 384 -14.86 -18.66 7.67
CA ILE A 384 -15.47 -19.06 8.93
C ILE A 384 -14.53 -18.70 10.07
N ALA A 385 -15.06 -18.03 11.08
CA ALA A 385 -14.32 -17.61 12.26
C ALA A 385 -15.22 -17.60 13.50
N LEU A 386 -14.59 -17.57 14.66
CA LEU A 386 -15.21 -17.31 15.95
C LEU A 386 -14.57 -16.09 16.60
N GLY A 387 -15.34 -15.35 17.37
CA GLY A 387 -14.79 -14.36 18.30
C GLY A 387 -15.75 -14.06 19.43
N TRP A 388 -15.20 -13.52 20.52
CA TRP A 388 -16.00 -13.18 21.68
C TRP A 388 -16.83 -11.90 21.48
N ASP A 389 -17.76 -11.65 22.38
CA ASP A 389 -18.69 -10.52 22.33
C ASP A 389 -18.24 -9.29 23.14
N ARG A 390 -16.96 -9.14 23.46
CA ARG A 390 -16.50 -8.01 24.29
C ARG A 390 -16.49 -6.70 23.50
N SER A 391 -17.25 -5.71 23.95
CA SER A 391 -17.38 -4.40 23.28
C SER A 391 -16.05 -3.67 23.07
N SER A 392 -15.07 -3.87 23.94
CA SER A 392 -13.76 -3.21 23.86
C SER A 392 -12.85 -3.73 22.75
N SER A 393 -13.09 -4.93 22.21
CA SER A 393 -12.17 -5.57 21.23
C SER A 393 -12.84 -6.39 20.14
N ARG A 394 -14.16 -6.61 20.19
CA ARG A 394 -14.90 -7.40 19.19
C ARG A 394 -14.65 -6.96 17.75
N GLY A 395 -14.51 -5.65 17.50
CA GLY A 395 -14.27 -5.10 16.17
C GLY A 395 -12.86 -5.43 15.64
N SER A 396 -11.83 -5.26 16.47
CA SER A 396 -10.45 -5.57 16.07
C SER A 396 -10.24 -7.07 15.91
N ILE A 397 -10.84 -7.89 16.77
CA ILE A 397 -10.79 -9.35 16.66
C ILE A 397 -11.50 -9.81 15.40
N ALA A 398 -12.72 -9.33 15.13
CA ALA A 398 -13.42 -9.70 13.90
C ALA A 398 -12.61 -9.34 12.65
N ALA A 399 -11.99 -8.16 12.62
CA ALA A 399 -11.10 -7.76 11.53
C ALA A 399 -9.89 -8.71 11.38
N HIS A 400 -9.24 -9.07 12.51
CA HIS A 400 -8.12 -10.01 12.56
C HIS A 400 -8.50 -11.38 12.00
N GLU A 401 -9.59 -11.97 12.51
CA GLU A 401 -10.05 -13.28 12.08
C GLU A 401 -10.51 -13.30 10.62
N TRP A 402 -11.14 -12.22 10.14
CA TRP A 402 -11.47 -12.11 8.71
C TRP A 402 -10.24 -11.92 7.85
N GLY A 403 -9.17 -11.30 8.36
CA GLY A 403 -7.86 -11.32 7.70
C GLY A 403 -7.38 -12.74 7.45
N HIS A 404 -7.49 -13.64 8.43
CA HIS A 404 -7.22 -15.07 8.23
C HIS A 404 -8.14 -15.70 7.20
N ASN A 405 -9.44 -15.44 7.28
CA ASN A 405 -10.40 -15.93 6.28
C ASN A 405 -10.02 -15.51 4.85
N PHE A 406 -9.42 -14.34 4.68
CA PHE A 406 -8.86 -13.84 3.41
C PHE A 406 -7.41 -14.30 3.12
N GLY A 407 -7.02 -15.43 3.72
CA GLY A 407 -5.77 -16.14 3.47
C GLY A 407 -4.54 -15.51 4.10
N ARG A 408 -4.69 -14.59 5.07
CA ARG A 408 -3.54 -13.99 5.75
C ARG A 408 -3.05 -14.88 6.90
N ARG A 409 -1.74 -14.89 7.10
CA ARG A 409 -1.10 -15.36 8.35
C ARG A 409 -0.76 -14.13 9.20
N HIS A 410 -0.36 -14.35 10.44
CA HIS A 410 0.07 -13.26 11.31
C HIS A 410 1.22 -12.46 10.71
N SER A 411 1.18 -11.15 10.87
CA SER A 411 2.32 -10.27 10.64
C SER A 411 3.35 -10.48 11.76
N PRO A 412 4.67 -10.41 11.47
CA PRO A 412 5.72 -10.64 12.46
C PRO A 412 5.65 -9.63 13.61
N GLY A 413 6.08 -10.01 14.81
CA GLY A 413 6.11 -9.12 15.99
C GLY A 413 5.20 -9.58 17.13
N CYS A 414 5.45 -9.02 18.33
CA CYS A 414 4.64 -9.19 19.55
C CYS A 414 4.20 -10.63 19.90
N GLY A 415 5.07 -11.61 19.63
CA GLY A 415 4.80 -13.00 19.99
C GLY A 415 3.87 -13.75 19.03
N ALA A 416 3.60 -13.20 17.84
CA ALA A 416 2.88 -13.89 16.78
C ALA A 416 3.52 -15.26 16.47
N GLY A 417 2.73 -16.33 16.62
CA GLY A 417 3.13 -17.69 16.25
C GLY A 417 3.11 -17.88 14.74
N ASN A 418 4.17 -18.50 14.19
CA ASN A 418 4.30 -18.83 12.76
C ASN A 418 3.96 -17.66 11.80
N PRO A 419 4.63 -16.50 11.92
CA PRO A 419 4.31 -15.32 11.12
C PRO A 419 4.54 -15.54 9.62
N ASP A 420 3.88 -14.74 8.79
CA ASP A 420 4.10 -14.71 7.34
C ASP A 420 5.56 -14.32 7.05
N ALA A 421 6.34 -15.30 6.59
CA ALA A 421 7.74 -15.10 6.23
C ALA A 421 7.93 -14.15 5.04
N SER A 422 6.87 -13.88 4.26
CA SER A 422 6.90 -12.96 3.13
C SER A 422 6.55 -11.53 3.51
N TYR A 423 6.17 -11.28 4.77
CA TYR A 423 5.81 -9.94 5.23
C TYR A 423 7.03 -9.00 5.18
N PRO A 424 6.98 -7.89 4.42
CA PRO A 424 8.19 -7.14 4.09
C PRO A 424 8.63 -6.15 5.17
N HIS A 425 7.74 -5.77 6.09
CA HIS A 425 8.01 -4.67 7.03
C HIS A 425 8.49 -5.17 8.38
N ALA A 426 9.51 -4.52 8.91
CA ALA A 426 10.12 -4.89 10.19
C ALA A 426 9.09 -4.89 11.32
N ALA A 427 9.13 -5.94 12.16
CA ALA A 427 8.29 -6.07 13.37
C ALA A 427 6.78 -5.87 13.14
N GLY A 428 6.28 -6.11 11.93
CA GLY A 428 4.85 -6.01 11.63
C GLY A 428 4.37 -4.58 11.42
N ARG A 429 5.24 -3.63 11.08
CA ARG A 429 4.84 -2.24 10.74
C ARG A 429 3.98 -2.17 9.49
N ILE A 430 3.15 -1.12 9.36
CA ILE A 430 2.22 -1.00 8.22
C ILE A 430 2.87 -0.60 6.89
N GLY A 431 4.15 -0.19 6.90
CA GLY A 431 4.96 0.05 5.70
C GLY A 431 4.69 1.34 4.94
N ALA A 432 3.44 1.80 4.92
CA ALA A 432 3.02 3.02 4.24
C ALA A 432 2.03 3.83 5.09
N TRP A 433 1.79 5.09 4.71
CA TRP A 433 0.86 5.95 5.44
C TRP A 433 -0.59 5.48 5.29
N GLY A 434 -1.26 5.33 6.42
CA GLY A 434 -2.69 5.06 6.48
C GLY A 434 -3.53 6.33 6.66
N TYR A 435 -4.81 6.23 6.33
CA TYR A 435 -5.79 7.30 6.56
C TYR A 435 -7.09 6.73 7.10
N ASP A 436 -7.47 7.15 8.31
CA ASP A 436 -8.76 6.86 8.92
C ASP A 436 -9.73 7.97 8.57
N ALA A 437 -10.55 7.73 7.55
CA ALA A 437 -11.52 8.70 7.05
C ALA A 437 -12.59 9.06 8.10
N ALA A 438 -12.95 8.13 9.00
CA ALA A 438 -13.93 8.39 10.05
C ALA A 438 -13.37 9.34 11.12
N ALA A 439 -12.09 9.18 11.47
CA ALA A 439 -11.40 10.06 12.42
C ALA A 439 -10.75 11.30 11.78
N GLY A 440 -10.65 11.35 10.44
CA GLY A 440 -9.89 12.39 9.73
C GLY A 440 -8.41 12.41 10.09
N SER A 441 -7.80 11.24 10.35
CA SER A 441 -6.45 11.14 10.92
C SER A 441 -5.51 10.22 10.13
N LEU A 442 -4.24 10.59 10.07
CA LEU A 442 -3.18 9.79 9.45
C LEU A 442 -2.66 8.70 10.39
N LYS A 443 -2.26 7.57 9.83
CA LYS A 443 -1.65 6.44 10.56
C LYS A 443 -0.22 6.27 10.08
N SER A 444 0.72 6.49 10.99
CA SER A 444 2.15 6.51 10.66
C SER A 444 2.71 5.09 10.52
N PRO A 445 3.50 4.82 9.47
CA PRO A 445 4.21 3.56 9.31
C PRO A 445 5.25 3.28 10.39
N ASP A 446 5.69 4.30 11.12
CA ASP A 446 6.68 4.16 12.19
C ASP A 446 6.07 3.75 13.54
N THR A 447 4.81 4.12 13.77
CA THR A 447 4.14 3.93 15.08
C THR A 447 3.01 2.91 15.04
N HIS A 448 2.41 2.67 13.88
CA HIS A 448 1.33 1.70 13.74
C HIS A 448 1.86 0.35 13.29
N PHE A 449 1.20 -0.69 13.77
CA PHE A 449 1.43 -2.06 13.40
C PHE A 449 0.27 -2.58 12.57
N ASP A 450 0.53 -3.60 11.77
CA ASP A 450 -0.48 -4.27 10.98
C ASP A 450 -1.48 -5.02 11.88
N PHE A 451 -2.77 -4.96 11.60
CA PHE A 451 -3.77 -5.58 12.48
C PHE A 451 -3.67 -7.12 12.51
N MET A 452 -2.91 -7.76 11.61
CA MET A 452 -2.58 -9.19 11.70
C MET A 452 -1.42 -9.49 12.66
N THR A 453 -0.82 -8.50 13.32
CA THR A 453 0.09 -8.73 14.45
C THR A 453 -0.65 -8.54 15.78
N TYR A 454 -0.02 -8.95 16.89
CA TYR A 454 -0.53 -8.73 18.24
C TYR A 454 -0.01 -7.42 18.87
N CYS A 455 0.63 -6.56 18.07
CA CYS A 455 1.13 -5.27 18.51
C CYS A 455 0.07 -4.17 18.35
N GLY A 456 -0.06 -3.28 19.35
CA GLY A 456 -0.82 -2.05 19.23
C GLY A 456 0.08 -0.80 19.11
N PRO A 457 -0.39 0.31 18.51
CA PRO A 457 -1.70 0.49 17.86
C PRO A 457 -1.78 -0.14 16.46
N GLU A 458 -2.95 -0.66 16.10
CA GLU A 458 -3.19 -1.45 14.89
C GLU A 458 -3.77 -0.61 13.73
N TRP A 459 -3.37 -0.93 12.50
CA TRP A 459 -3.96 -0.46 11.23
C TRP A 459 -3.66 -1.47 10.12
N ILE A 460 -4.18 -1.32 8.90
CA ILE A 460 -3.81 -2.23 7.80
C ILE A 460 -2.50 -1.80 7.13
N SER A 461 -1.62 -2.75 6.86
CA SER A 461 -0.46 -2.55 5.98
C SER A 461 -0.83 -2.55 4.51
N ASP A 462 -0.01 -1.90 3.69
CA ASP A 462 -0.10 -1.99 2.23
C ASP A 462 -0.03 -3.46 1.75
N TYR A 463 0.87 -4.26 2.33
CA TYR A 463 1.04 -5.68 2.00
C TYR A 463 -0.21 -6.51 2.30
N VAL A 464 -0.78 -6.41 3.51
CA VAL A 464 -2.00 -7.16 3.86
C VAL A 464 -3.19 -6.67 3.06
N PHE A 465 -3.31 -5.35 2.83
CA PHE A 465 -4.37 -4.78 2.00
C PHE A 465 -4.37 -5.37 0.59
N GLU A 466 -3.23 -5.32 -0.11
CA GLU A 466 -3.08 -5.83 -1.48
C GLU A 466 -3.39 -7.32 -1.55
N ARG A 467 -2.89 -8.10 -0.58
CA ARG A 467 -3.12 -9.54 -0.57
C ARG A 467 -4.56 -9.95 -0.29
N ILE A 468 -5.26 -9.22 0.58
CA ILE A 468 -6.70 -9.43 0.80
C ILE A 468 -7.47 -9.05 -0.46
N LEU A 469 -7.12 -7.92 -1.08
CA LEU A 469 -7.76 -7.47 -2.31
C LEU A 469 -7.60 -8.51 -3.45
N ASP A 470 -6.39 -9.06 -3.62
CA ASP A 470 -6.12 -10.12 -4.59
C ASP A 470 -6.87 -11.41 -4.26
N HIS A 471 -6.95 -11.80 -2.99
CA HIS A 471 -7.68 -13.01 -2.55
C HIS A 471 -9.18 -12.93 -2.89
N ARG A 472 -9.79 -11.76 -2.66
CA ARG A 472 -11.22 -11.55 -2.90
C ARG A 472 -11.56 -11.47 -4.39
N GLY A 473 -10.57 -11.12 -5.22
CA GLY A 473 -10.72 -11.05 -6.68
C GLY A 473 -11.72 -9.97 -7.15
N PRO A 474 -11.85 -9.79 -8.48
CA PRO A 474 -12.82 -8.85 -9.03
C PRO A 474 -14.26 -9.35 -8.79
N ALA A 475 -15.18 -8.42 -8.53
CA ALA A 475 -16.61 -8.74 -8.52
C ALA A 475 -17.03 -9.39 -9.86
N PRO A 476 -17.88 -10.44 -9.87
CA PRO A 476 -18.37 -11.01 -11.10
C PRO A 476 -19.12 -9.93 -11.90
N SER A 477 -18.64 -9.65 -13.12
CA SER A 477 -19.30 -8.71 -14.02
C SER A 477 -20.72 -9.19 -14.33
N ALA A 478 -21.72 -8.31 -14.17
CA ALA A 478 -23.07 -8.55 -14.66
C ALA A 478 -23.01 -8.93 -16.16
N PRO A 479 -23.81 -9.90 -16.64
CA PRO A 479 -23.67 -10.41 -18.00
C PRO A 479 -24.04 -9.32 -19.02
N SER A 480 -23.03 -8.70 -19.63
CA SER A 480 -23.16 -7.97 -20.88
C SER A 480 -22.82 -8.94 -22.02
N GLY A 481 -23.73 -9.06 -22.98
CA GLY A 481 -23.57 -9.98 -24.11
C GLY A 481 -22.33 -9.66 -24.94
N GLY A 482 -21.43 -10.63 -25.08
CA GLY A 482 -20.29 -10.53 -25.99
C GLY A 482 -19.13 -11.44 -25.60
N ALA A 483 -18.94 -12.50 -26.38
CA ALA A 483 -17.77 -13.38 -26.53
C ALA A 483 -16.89 -13.67 -25.28
N ALA A 484 -16.97 -14.92 -24.83
CA ALA A 484 -16.12 -15.51 -23.81
C ALA A 484 -14.62 -15.33 -24.12
N ALA A 485 -13.97 -14.43 -23.37
CA ALA A 485 -12.54 -14.49 -23.13
C ALA A 485 -12.30 -15.32 -21.87
N SER A 486 -11.48 -16.35 -22.02
CA SER A 486 -10.97 -17.20 -20.94
C SER A 486 -10.22 -16.34 -19.91
N SER A 487 -10.87 -16.05 -18.78
CA SER A 487 -10.20 -15.57 -17.57
C SER A 487 -10.34 -16.62 -16.48
N THR A 488 -9.28 -17.40 -16.29
CA THR A 488 -9.04 -18.19 -15.09
C THR A 488 -8.74 -17.24 -13.93
N ALA A 489 -9.77 -16.62 -13.38
CA ALA A 489 -9.73 -15.99 -12.06
C ALA A 489 -10.67 -16.81 -11.17
N ALA A 490 -10.19 -17.98 -10.76
CA ALA A 490 -10.79 -18.70 -9.66
C ALA A 490 -10.57 -17.84 -8.41
N SER A 491 -11.68 -17.44 -7.76
CA SER A 491 -11.68 -17.11 -6.34
C SER A 491 -10.80 -18.14 -5.63
N SER A 492 -9.71 -17.68 -5.02
CA SER A 492 -8.77 -18.55 -4.31
C SER A 492 -9.31 -18.92 -2.93
N SER A 493 -10.57 -19.36 -2.82
CA SER A 493 -10.99 -20.16 -1.67
C SER A 493 -10.39 -21.55 -1.84
N THR A 494 -9.16 -21.73 -1.38
CA THR A 494 -8.34 -22.91 -1.66
C THR A 494 -8.85 -24.20 -1.02
N ALA A 495 -9.89 -24.18 -0.20
CA ALA A 495 -10.25 -25.34 0.62
C ALA A 495 -11.40 -26.18 0.05
N VAL A 496 -12.57 -25.57 -0.22
CA VAL A 496 -13.79 -26.33 -0.50
C VAL A 496 -14.75 -25.52 -1.36
N ALA A 497 -15.13 -26.05 -2.53
CA ALA A 497 -16.03 -25.38 -3.46
C ALA A 497 -17.45 -25.97 -3.35
N ALA A 498 -18.40 -25.18 -2.86
CA ALA A 498 -19.83 -25.51 -2.98
C ALA A 498 -20.25 -25.31 -4.44
N SER A 499 -20.81 -26.33 -5.08
CA SER A 499 -21.25 -26.21 -6.48
C SER A 499 -22.61 -26.87 -6.71
N GLY A 500 -23.44 -26.19 -7.52
CA GLY A 500 -24.71 -26.73 -8.01
C GLY A 500 -25.89 -26.64 -7.03
N PRO A 501 -27.05 -27.18 -7.43
CA PRO A 501 -28.26 -27.20 -6.60
C PRO A 501 -28.09 -28.14 -5.38
N PRO A 502 -28.90 -27.98 -4.32
CA PRO A 502 -28.87 -28.89 -3.18
C PRO A 502 -29.11 -30.35 -3.58
N VAL A 503 -28.26 -31.25 -3.09
CA VAL A 503 -28.33 -32.70 -3.30
C VAL A 503 -28.57 -33.43 -1.97
N ASP A 504 -29.08 -34.66 -2.04
CA ASP A 504 -29.05 -35.56 -0.88
C ASP A 504 -27.60 -36.02 -0.69
N GLY A 505 -26.95 -35.53 0.35
CA GLY A 505 -25.54 -35.74 0.62
C GLY A 505 -25.28 -36.18 2.06
N LEU A 506 -24.07 -36.67 2.29
CA LEU A 506 -23.54 -37.01 3.60
C LEU A 506 -22.65 -35.88 4.08
N LEU A 507 -23.06 -35.21 5.15
CA LEU A 507 -22.19 -34.33 5.91
C LEU A 507 -21.15 -35.17 6.64
N VAL A 508 -19.90 -35.08 6.18
CA VAL A 508 -18.74 -35.71 6.83
C VAL A 508 -17.77 -34.63 7.24
N TRP A 509 -17.42 -34.59 8.52
CA TRP A 509 -16.70 -33.49 9.11
C TRP A 509 -15.81 -33.96 10.26
N GLY A 510 -14.81 -33.15 10.58
CA GLY A 510 -13.84 -33.51 11.59
C GLY A 510 -12.66 -32.55 11.63
N ARG A 511 -11.65 -32.96 12.39
CA ARG A 511 -10.46 -32.15 12.68
C ARG A 511 -9.24 -33.00 12.90
N VAL A 512 -8.09 -32.41 12.64
CA VAL A 512 -6.80 -32.83 13.15
C VAL A 512 -6.46 -31.86 14.27
N SER A 513 -6.31 -32.36 15.49
CA SER A 513 -5.94 -31.53 16.63
C SER A 513 -4.84 -32.18 17.43
N ASP A 514 -3.73 -31.46 17.64
CA ASP A 514 -2.50 -31.97 18.27
C ASP A 514 -1.99 -33.29 17.68
N GLY A 515 -2.20 -33.48 16.37
CA GLY A 515 -1.81 -34.69 15.64
C GLY A 515 -2.78 -35.88 15.78
N GLU A 516 -3.87 -35.73 16.55
CA GLU A 516 -4.94 -36.70 16.66
C GLU A 516 -6.01 -36.47 15.58
N LEU A 517 -6.47 -37.57 14.98
CA LEU A 517 -7.54 -37.56 13.98
C LEU A 517 -8.89 -37.69 14.68
N VAL A 518 -9.76 -36.71 14.47
CA VAL A 518 -11.16 -36.75 14.94
C VAL A 518 -12.08 -36.77 13.71
N LEU A 519 -12.90 -37.81 13.63
CA LEU A 519 -14.00 -37.90 12.67
C LEU A 519 -15.32 -37.87 13.45
N GLU A 520 -16.13 -36.85 13.23
CA GLU A 520 -17.43 -36.71 13.90
C GLU A 520 -18.47 -37.63 13.23
N PRO A 521 -19.50 -38.08 13.96
CA PRO A 521 -20.66 -38.76 13.39
C PRO A 521 -21.26 -37.98 12.21
N ALA A 522 -21.48 -38.70 11.10
CA ALA A 522 -21.99 -38.13 9.86
C ALA A 522 -23.52 -37.99 9.89
N PHE A 523 -24.05 -37.10 9.04
CA PHE A 523 -25.50 -36.88 8.90
C PHE A 523 -25.89 -36.86 7.42
N GLU A 524 -27.04 -37.42 7.07
CA GLU A 524 -27.66 -37.12 5.79
C GLU A 524 -28.22 -35.69 5.82
N VAL A 525 -27.85 -34.88 4.83
CA VAL A 525 -28.27 -33.48 4.70
C VAL A 525 -28.68 -33.19 3.26
N ARG A 526 -29.48 -32.14 3.06
CA ARG A 526 -29.80 -31.62 1.74
C ARG A 526 -29.11 -30.26 1.52
N ALA A 527 -27.94 -30.29 0.92
CA ALA A 527 -27.09 -29.12 0.67
C ALA A 527 -26.32 -29.30 -0.65
N PRO A 528 -25.79 -28.24 -1.27
CA PRO A 528 -24.90 -28.36 -2.42
C PRO A 528 -23.73 -29.28 -2.11
N ALA A 529 -23.26 -30.02 -3.12
CA ALA A 529 -22.08 -30.85 -2.96
C ALA A 529 -20.88 -29.97 -2.57
N LEU A 530 -20.15 -30.41 -1.56
CA LEU A 530 -19.03 -29.68 -0.99
C LEU A 530 -17.88 -30.68 -0.83
N LEU A 531 -16.96 -30.66 -1.79
CA LEU A 531 -15.88 -31.64 -1.93
C LEU A 531 -14.50 -30.94 -1.89
N PRO A 532 -13.42 -31.69 -1.59
CA PRO A 532 -12.06 -31.15 -1.65
C PRO A 532 -11.74 -30.51 -3.01
N SER A 533 -11.08 -29.35 -2.98
CA SER A 533 -10.60 -28.65 -4.17
C SER A 533 -9.38 -29.32 -4.81
N ALA A 534 -8.58 -30.03 -4.02
CA ALA A 534 -7.34 -30.69 -4.42
C ALA A 534 -7.04 -31.93 -3.54
N PRO A 535 -6.29 -32.92 -4.05
CA PRO A 535 -5.81 -34.04 -3.24
C PRO A 535 -4.81 -33.58 -2.18
N GLY A 536 -4.69 -34.33 -1.08
CA GLY A 536 -3.77 -34.02 0.03
C GLY A 536 -3.51 -35.20 0.96
N ARG A 537 -2.90 -34.93 2.12
CA ARG A 537 -2.33 -35.95 3.01
C ARG A 537 -3.37 -36.83 3.69
N LEU A 538 -4.55 -36.31 3.97
CA LEU A 538 -5.63 -37.06 4.61
C LEU A 538 -6.42 -37.82 3.56
N ARG A 539 -6.93 -38.98 3.97
CA ARG A 539 -7.86 -39.79 3.17
C ARG A 539 -9.09 -40.12 3.98
N LEU A 540 -10.26 -39.77 3.44
CA LEU A 540 -11.57 -40.13 3.94
C LEU A 540 -12.20 -41.17 3.01
N GLU A 541 -12.50 -42.36 3.53
CA GLU A 541 -13.12 -43.46 2.78
C GLU A 541 -14.47 -43.86 3.39
N GLY A 542 -15.50 -43.91 2.56
CA GLY A 542 -16.76 -44.59 2.87
C GLY A 542 -16.80 -45.96 2.22
N ARG A 543 -17.09 -47.02 2.98
CA ARG A 543 -17.11 -48.40 2.49
C ARG A 543 -18.49 -49.03 2.69
N THR A 544 -18.86 -49.86 1.72
CA THR A 544 -20.07 -50.70 1.71
C THR A 544 -19.66 -52.17 1.66
N ASP A 545 -20.62 -53.09 1.72
CA ASP A 545 -20.36 -54.52 1.50
C ASP A 545 -19.79 -54.80 0.09
N ALA A 546 -20.07 -53.93 -0.89
CA ALA A 546 -19.58 -54.04 -2.27
C ALA A 546 -18.18 -53.45 -2.50
N GLY A 547 -17.59 -52.78 -1.50
CA GLY A 547 -16.28 -52.13 -1.59
C GLY A 547 -16.30 -50.65 -1.21
N VAL A 548 -15.32 -49.88 -1.69
CA VAL A 548 -15.21 -48.44 -1.43
C VAL A 548 -16.31 -47.70 -2.22
N ALA A 549 -17.22 -47.04 -1.51
CA ALA A 549 -18.26 -46.19 -2.11
C ALA A 549 -17.68 -44.84 -2.55
N PHE A 550 -16.83 -44.23 -1.72
CA PHE A 550 -16.10 -43.03 -2.06
C PHE A 550 -14.74 -43.00 -1.34
N SER A 551 -13.77 -42.32 -1.94
CA SER A 551 -12.45 -42.06 -1.37
C SER A 551 -12.05 -40.63 -1.73
N LEU A 552 -11.93 -39.78 -0.71
CA LEU A 552 -11.56 -38.38 -0.85
C LEU A 552 -10.17 -38.21 -0.25
N SER A 553 -9.26 -37.60 -1.01
CA SER A 553 -7.96 -37.19 -0.52
C SER A 553 -7.93 -35.67 -0.44
N PHE A 554 -7.40 -35.12 0.65
CA PHE A 554 -7.43 -33.68 0.91
C PHE A 554 -6.41 -33.29 1.98
N ASP A 555 -6.04 -32.01 2.01
CA ASP A 555 -5.41 -31.40 3.18
C ASP A 555 -6.49 -30.67 3.98
N PRO A 556 -6.49 -30.80 5.33
CA PRO A 556 -7.45 -30.08 6.14
C PRO A 556 -7.16 -28.57 6.10
N VAL A 557 -8.21 -27.77 6.26
CA VAL A 557 -8.10 -26.30 6.26
C VAL A 557 -7.38 -25.86 7.52
N ALA A 558 -6.28 -25.14 7.36
CA ALA A 558 -5.47 -24.67 8.48
C ALA A 558 -6.23 -23.67 9.36
N VAL A 559 -6.01 -23.76 10.67
CA VAL A 559 -6.52 -22.83 11.69
C VAL A 559 -5.39 -21.89 12.12
N ALA A 560 -5.62 -20.58 12.11
CA ALA A 560 -4.56 -19.58 12.25
C ALA A 560 -3.82 -19.60 13.60
N ASP A 561 -4.55 -19.84 14.68
CA ASP A 561 -4.04 -19.97 16.06
C ASP A 561 -4.09 -21.41 16.59
N GLY A 562 -4.28 -22.37 15.68
CA GLY A 562 -4.30 -23.77 16.03
C GLY A 562 -2.91 -24.31 16.38
N GLY A 563 -2.88 -25.47 17.06
CA GLY A 563 -1.65 -26.23 17.27
C GLY A 563 -0.93 -26.58 15.96
N VAL A 564 0.28 -27.11 16.07
CA VAL A 564 1.05 -27.52 14.89
C VAL A 564 0.27 -28.59 14.13
N ASN A 565 -0.02 -28.33 12.84
CA ASN A 565 -0.87 -29.16 11.98
C ASN A 565 -2.36 -29.20 12.33
N GLU A 566 -2.87 -28.29 13.16
CA GLU A 566 -4.31 -28.11 13.38
C GLU A 566 -4.99 -27.81 12.05
N GLY A 567 -6.06 -28.54 11.75
CA GLY A 567 -6.88 -28.23 10.58
C GLY A 567 -8.17 -29.02 10.54
N HIS A 568 -9.21 -28.41 9.97
CA HIS A 568 -10.55 -28.99 9.94
C HIS A 568 -11.03 -29.29 8.52
N PHE A 569 -12.10 -30.05 8.43
CA PHE A 569 -12.82 -30.27 7.18
C PHE A 569 -14.31 -30.44 7.45
N ALA A 570 -15.13 -30.02 6.50
CA ALA A 570 -16.54 -30.36 6.43
C ALA A 570 -16.92 -30.50 4.95
N PHE A 571 -17.41 -31.68 4.59
CA PHE A 571 -17.79 -32.04 3.23
C PHE A 571 -19.25 -32.46 3.18
N VAL A 572 -19.88 -32.21 2.04
CA VAL A 572 -21.19 -32.76 1.68
C VAL A 572 -20.94 -33.69 0.51
N VAL A 573 -20.79 -34.98 0.81
CA VAL A 573 -20.48 -36.03 -0.18
C VAL A 573 -21.79 -36.52 -0.79
N PRO A 574 -22.02 -36.39 -2.11
CA PRO A 574 -23.22 -36.93 -2.73
C PRO A 574 -23.36 -38.43 -2.44
N LEU A 575 -24.52 -38.84 -1.92
CA LEU A 575 -24.69 -40.20 -1.41
C LEU A 575 -25.02 -41.25 -2.48
N ASP A 576 -25.40 -40.84 -3.70
CA ASP A 576 -25.79 -41.70 -4.82
C ASP A 576 -26.36 -43.08 -4.39
N ARG A 577 -25.79 -44.19 -4.88
CA ARG A 577 -26.19 -45.56 -4.54
C ARG A 577 -25.68 -46.04 -3.16
N ALA A 578 -24.94 -45.22 -2.42
CA ALA A 578 -24.35 -45.59 -1.13
C ALA A 578 -25.31 -45.38 0.06
N ARG A 579 -26.40 -44.63 -0.12
CA ARG A 579 -27.39 -44.35 0.94
C ARG A 579 -27.87 -45.63 1.63
N GLY A 580 -27.80 -45.67 2.96
CA GLY A 580 -28.19 -46.83 3.78
C GLY A 580 -27.28 -48.07 3.68
N THR A 581 -26.34 -48.11 2.73
CA THR A 581 -25.44 -49.26 2.49
C THR A 581 -24.05 -49.10 3.10
N LEU A 582 -23.72 -47.90 3.60
CA LEU A 582 -22.45 -47.65 4.29
C LEU A 582 -22.30 -48.55 5.52
N ARG A 583 -21.10 -49.12 5.64
CA ARG A 583 -20.66 -50.01 6.72
C ARG A 583 -19.57 -49.39 7.55
N SER A 584 -18.73 -48.55 6.96
CA SER A 584 -17.73 -47.76 7.68
C SER A 584 -17.40 -46.45 7.00
N LEU A 585 -17.02 -45.48 7.83
CA LEU A 585 -16.34 -44.25 7.45
C LEU A 585 -14.97 -44.26 8.13
N ARG A 586 -13.92 -44.00 7.36
CA ARG A 586 -12.55 -44.02 7.88
C ARG A 586 -11.81 -42.77 7.43
N LEU A 587 -11.21 -42.07 8.38
CA LEU A 587 -10.25 -41.00 8.16
C LEU A 587 -8.84 -41.53 8.47
N SER A 588 -7.86 -41.26 7.63
CA SER A 588 -6.47 -41.70 7.81
C SER A 588 -5.45 -40.71 7.26
N ASP A 589 -4.25 -40.70 7.83
CA ASP A 589 -3.09 -39.91 7.37
C ASP A 589 -1.94 -40.79 6.83
N GLY A 590 -2.20 -42.09 6.64
CA GLY A 590 -1.23 -43.12 6.24
C GLY A 590 -0.55 -43.83 7.42
N ALA A 591 -0.44 -43.21 8.59
CA ALA A 591 0.12 -43.81 9.81
C ALA A 591 -0.95 -44.12 10.86
N ARG A 592 -1.93 -43.24 11.00
CA ARG A 592 -3.06 -43.29 11.93
C ARG A 592 -4.37 -43.42 11.16
N GLN A 593 -5.38 -43.96 11.84
CA GLN A 593 -6.74 -44.01 11.33
C GLN A 593 -7.74 -43.87 12.47
N THR A 594 -8.84 -43.19 12.20
CA THR A 594 -10.03 -43.13 13.05
C THR A 594 -11.26 -43.37 12.19
N GLY A 595 -12.39 -43.72 12.79
CA GLY A 595 -13.58 -43.99 11.99
C GLY A 595 -14.78 -44.47 12.79
N HIS A 596 -15.90 -44.53 12.08
CA HIS A 596 -17.14 -45.12 12.55
C HIS A 596 -17.39 -46.39 11.74
N ALA A 597 -17.97 -47.41 12.37
CA ALA A 597 -18.38 -48.63 11.70
C ALA A 597 -19.65 -49.17 12.34
N ARG A 598 -20.53 -49.76 11.53
CA ARG A 598 -21.69 -50.49 12.06
C ARG A 598 -21.20 -51.75 12.77
N PRO A 599 -21.55 -51.96 14.06
CA PRO A 599 -21.23 -53.23 14.72
C PRO A 599 -21.95 -54.39 14.02
N ALA A 600 -21.31 -55.56 13.99
CA ALA A 600 -21.95 -56.77 13.49
C ALA A 600 -23.15 -57.11 14.41
N GLN A 601 -24.38 -56.94 13.89
CA GLN A 601 -25.68 -57.24 14.52
C GLN A 601 -25.67 -57.25 16.07
N GLN A 602 -25.94 -56.11 16.69
CA GLN A 602 -26.49 -56.11 18.05
C GLN A 602 -28.00 -56.30 17.95
N ILE A 603 -28.49 -57.44 18.46
CA ILE A 603 -29.93 -57.68 18.64
C ILE A 603 -30.43 -56.60 19.62
N PRO A 604 -31.40 -55.75 19.25
CA PRO A 604 -31.94 -54.79 20.19
C PRO A 604 -32.58 -55.54 21.36
N GLY A 605 -32.08 -55.32 22.58
CA GLY A 605 -32.87 -55.63 23.78
C GLY A 605 -34.13 -54.76 23.79
N PRO A 606 -35.26 -55.23 24.34
CA PRO A 606 -36.50 -54.45 24.36
C PRO A 606 -36.33 -53.19 25.22
N GLY A 607 -36.05 -52.06 24.57
CA GLY A 607 -36.09 -50.74 25.20
C GLY A 607 -37.55 -50.28 25.31
N THR A 608 -37.97 -49.87 26.51
CA THR A 608 -39.36 -49.57 26.84
C THR A 608 -39.72 -48.07 26.69
N GLY A 609 -38.92 -47.27 25.99
CA GLY A 609 -39.17 -45.84 25.77
C GLY A 609 -38.90 -45.40 24.31
N PRO A 610 -39.45 -44.24 23.88
CA PRO A 610 -39.19 -43.72 22.54
C PRO A 610 -37.73 -43.26 22.40
N ASP A 611 -37.08 -43.67 21.31
CA ASP A 611 -35.68 -43.32 21.00
C ASP A 611 -35.43 -41.80 20.83
N LEU A 612 -36.50 -41.02 20.63
CA LEU A 612 -36.48 -39.56 20.48
C LEU A 612 -37.74 -38.94 21.11
N ARG A 613 -37.56 -37.89 21.91
CA ARG A 613 -38.63 -37.04 22.45
C ARG A 613 -38.31 -35.57 22.17
N ILE A 614 -39.33 -34.82 21.76
CA ILE A 614 -39.30 -33.37 21.58
C ILE A 614 -40.41 -32.80 22.47
N ALA A 615 -40.08 -31.83 23.32
CA ALA A 615 -41.04 -31.18 24.23
C ALA A 615 -40.71 -29.71 24.42
N ALA A 616 -41.70 -28.88 24.76
CA ALA A 616 -41.43 -27.54 25.25
C ALA A 616 -40.65 -27.61 26.57
N LEU A 617 -39.53 -26.89 26.65
CA LEU A 617 -38.79 -26.67 27.89
C LEU A 617 -39.35 -25.44 28.62
N ASP A 618 -39.57 -24.37 27.87
CA ASP A 618 -40.21 -23.13 28.33
C ASP A 618 -40.92 -22.44 27.15
N GLY A 619 -41.43 -21.21 27.38
CA GLY A 619 -42.16 -20.45 26.35
C GLY A 619 -41.32 -20.06 25.13
N THR A 620 -39.99 -20.25 25.18
CA THR A 620 -39.04 -19.85 24.14
C THR A 620 -38.16 -21.00 23.64
N ARG A 621 -38.00 -22.07 24.41
CA ARG A 621 -37.10 -23.18 24.12
C ARG A 621 -37.79 -24.54 24.09
N ALA A 622 -37.30 -25.39 23.21
CA ALA A 622 -37.64 -26.80 23.13
C ALA A 622 -36.50 -27.65 23.69
N GLU A 623 -36.85 -28.76 24.31
CA GLU A 623 -35.94 -29.81 24.71
C GLU A 623 -36.08 -31.02 23.78
N VAL A 624 -34.94 -31.52 23.33
CA VAL A 624 -34.80 -32.74 22.55
C VAL A 624 -34.00 -33.75 23.37
N THR A 625 -34.53 -34.96 23.56
CA THR A 625 -33.82 -36.07 24.23
C THR A 625 -33.84 -37.33 23.37
N TRP A 626 -32.74 -38.10 23.38
CA TRP A 626 -32.61 -39.32 22.60
C TRP A 626 -31.69 -40.35 23.28
N ASP A 627 -31.76 -41.61 22.83
CA ASP A 627 -30.85 -42.67 23.30
C ASP A 627 -29.47 -42.53 22.65
N ARG A 628 -28.56 -41.85 23.37
CA ARG A 628 -27.18 -41.62 22.90
C ARG A 628 -26.34 -42.91 22.74
N THR A 629 -26.78 -44.02 23.30
CA THR A 629 -26.06 -45.31 23.17
C THR A 629 -26.30 -45.96 21.81
N ARG A 630 -27.45 -45.64 21.19
CA ARG A 630 -27.80 -46.07 19.83
C ARG A 630 -27.44 -45.01 18.79
N HIS A 631 -27.58 -43.74 19.16
CA HIS A 631 -27.40 -42.61 18.26
C HIS A 631 -26.39 -41.64 18.86
N PRO A 632 -25.11 -41.67 18.45
CA PRO A 632 -24.06 -40.87 19.08
C PRO A 632 -24.32 -39.35 19.00
N MET A 633 -25.08 -38.89 18.00
CA MET A 633 -25.42 -37.48 17.85
C MET A 633 -26.82 -37.23 17.28
N ALA A 634 -27.34 -36.04 17.53
CA ALA A 634 -28.56 -35.50 16.93
C ALA A 634 -28.28 -34.15 16.23
N LEU A 635 -28.74 -34.03 14.98
CA LEU A 635 -28.83 -32.80 14.23
C LEU A 635 -30.22 -32.20 14.45
N VAL A 636 -30.30 -31.01 15.04
CA VAL A 636 -31.57 -30.32 15.31
C VAL A 636 -31.69 -29.12 14.38
N ARG A 637 -32.80 -29.03 13.65
CA ARG A 637 -33.12 -27.92 12.75
C ARG A 637 -34.45 -27.30 13.12
N ASP A 638 -34.55 -26.00 12.88
CA ASP A 638 -35.84 -25.34 12.74
C ASP A 638 -36.48 -25.82 11.43
N ALA A 639 -37.65 -26.45 11.52
CA ALA A 639 -38.27 -27.07 10.34
C ALA A 639 -38.92 -26.04 9.39
N GLU A 640 -39.08 -24.79 9.84
CA GLU A 640 -39.69 -23.72 9.04
C GLU A 640 -38.62 -22.88 8.35
N THR A 641 -37.53 -22.56 9.04
CA THR A 641 -36.41 -21.78 8.47
C THR A 641 -35.33 -22.65 7.82
N GLY A 642 -35.24 -23.93 8.19
CA GLY A 642 -34.18 -24.85 7.75
C GLY A 642 -32.85 -24.68 8.50
N GLN A 643 -32.76 -23.69 9.39
CA GLN A 643 -31.55 -23.37 10.15
C GLN A 643 -31.17 -24.50 11.10
N VAL A 644 -29.87 -24.81 11.17
CA VAL A 644 -29.34 -25.82 12.09
C VAL A 644 -29.12 -25.20 13.46
N LEU A 645 -29.82 -25.69 14.47
CA LEU A 645 -29.77 -25.16 15.83
C LEU A 645 -28.75 -25.87 16.73
N ALA A 646 -28.40 -27.13 16.44
CA ALA A 646 -27.42 -27.88 17.22
C ALA A 646 -26.89 -29.12 16.48
N PHE A 647 -25.63 -29.46 16.75
CA PHE A 647 -25.06 -30.80 16.57
C PHE A 647 -24.79 -31.40 17.96
N ALA A 648 -25.78 -32.05 18.56
CA ALA A 648 -25.73 -32.43 19.96
C ALA A 648 -25.26 -33.88 20.18
N ARG A 649 -24.43 -34.10 21.20
CA ARG A 649 -23.80 -35.37 21.62
C ARG A 649 -24.34 -35.89 22.96
N GLY A 650 -24.84 -35.01 23.82
CA GLY A 650 -25.18 -35.33 25.22
C GLY A 650 -26.39 -36.24 25.48
N GLY A 651 -27.13 -36.69 24.46
CA GLY A 651 -28.42 -37.38 24.62
C GLY A 651 -29.58 -36.44 25.01
N ARG A 652 -29.29 -35.15 25.18
CA ARG A 652 -30.23 -34.08 25.49
C ARG A 652 -29.67 -32.76 24.98
N VAL A 653 -30.53 -31.90 24.41
CA VAL A 653 -30.19 -30.51 24.07
C VAL A 653 -31.42 -29.63 24.20
N ALA A 654 -31.21 -28.38 24.63
CA ALA A 654 -32.24 -27.34 24.63
C ALA A 654 -31.92 -26.35 23.52
N VAL A 655 -32.88 -26.06 22.65
CA VAL A 655 -32.74 -25.16 21.49
C VAL A 655 -33.83 -24.10 21.48
N ALA A 656 -33.56 -22.95 20.85
CA ALA A 656 -34.49 -21.84 20.71
C ALA A 656 -34.90 -21.64 19.23
N PRO A 657 -35.77 -22.50 18.66
CA PRO A 657 -36.24 -22.33 17.28
C PRO A 657 -37.11 -21.07 17.14
N ALA A 658 -37.07 -20.45 15.96
CA ALA A 658 -37.94 -19.34 15.61
C ALA A 658 -39.36 -19.86 15.26
N GLY A 659 -39.43 -21.02 14.63
CA GLY A 659 -40.66 -21.69 14.22
C GLY A 659 -41.29 -22.56 15.31
N SER A 660 -42.48 -23.08 14.99
CA SER A 660 -43.27 -23.94 15.88
C SER A 660 -42.90 -25.42 15.82
N ARG A 661 -42.03 -25.79 14.88
CA ARG A 661 -41.66 -27.17 14.57
C ARG A 661 -40.14 -27.35 14.56
N LEU A 662 -39.71 -28.49 15.08
CA LEU A 662 -38.34 -28.96 14.99
C LEU A 662 -38.27 -30.17 14.07
N GLU A 663 -37.21 -30.22 13.28
CA GLU A 663 -36.74 -31.43 12.61
C GLU A 663 -35.50 -31.94 13.37
N VAL A 664 -35.54 -33.20 13.81
CA VAL A 664 -34.43 -33.84 14.50
C VAL A 664 -34.02 -35.08 13.73
N THR A 665 -32.74 -35.12 13.36
CA THR A 665 -32.12 -36.23 12.64
C THR A 665 -31.07 -36.89 13.52
N LEU A 666 -31.27 -38.15 13.87
CA LEU A 666 -30.35 -38.95 14.67
C LEU A 666 -29.30 -39.60 13.78
N SER A 667 -28.02 -39.47 14.16
CA SER A 667 -26.91 -40.14 13.49
C SER A 667 -26.77 -41.57 14.00
N ASP A 668 -26.40 -42.50 13.11
CA ASP A 668 -25.90 -43.84 13.48
C ASP A 668 -24.37 -43.95 13.43
N GLY A 669 -23.69 -42.80 13.30
CA GLY A 669 -22.24 -42.69 13.09
C GLY A 669 -21.81 -42.72 11.62
N LEU A 670 -22.62 -43.27 10.71
CA LEU A 670 -22.29 -43.37 9.27
C LEU A 670 -23.19 -42.52 8.37
N GLY A 671 -24.39 -42.19 8.85
CA GLY A 671 -25.39 -41.38 8.18
C GLY A 671 -26.52 -41.09 9.16
N SER A 672 -27.77 -41.24 8.71
CA SER A 672 -28.95 -40.96 9.53
C SER A 672 -29.81 -42.21 9.72
N SER A 673 -30.30 -42.41 10.93
CA SER A 673 -31.13 -43.58 11.30
C SER A 673 -32.59 -43.25 11.55
N ASP A 674 -32.90 -42.03 11.99
CA ASP A 674 -34.26 -41.57 12.25
C ASP A 674 -34.33 -40.05 12.07
N THR A 675 -35.26 -39.57 11.25
CA THR A 675 -35.55 -38.15 11.08
C THR A 675 -37.01 -37.92 11.42
N ARG A 676 -37.28 -37.07 12.41
CA ARG A 676 -38.64 -36.73 12.84
C ARG A 676 -38.85 -35.24 12.84
N THR A 677 -39.99 -34.82 12.31
CA THR A 677 -40.45 -33.44 12.42
C THR A 677 -41.67 -33.38 13.33
N ALA A 678 -41.58 -32.65 14.44
CA ALA A 678 -42.68 -32.51 15.39
C ALA A 678 -42.91 -31.05 15.78
N ARG A 679 -44.16 -30.74 16.16
CA ARG A 679 -44.47 -29.52 16.88
C ARG A 679 -43.93 -29.61 18.29
N TRP A 680 -43.31 -28.53 18.75
CA TRP A 680 -42.85 -28.41 20.12
C TRP A 680 -43.66 -27.38 20.90
N ARG A 681 -44.29 -26.42 20.18
CA ARG A 681 -45.35 -25.52 20.67
C ARG A 681 -46.72 -25.90 20.12
#